data_AF-F1YUQ9-F1
#
_entry.id   AF-F1YUQ9-F1
#
_cell.length_a   1.000
_cell.length_b   1.000
_cell.length_c   1.000
_cell.angle_alpha   90.00
_cell.angle_beta   90.00
_cell.angle_gamma   90.00
#
_symmetry.space_group_name_H-M   'P 1'
#
loop_
_entity.id
_entity.type
_entity.pdbx_description
1 polymer ?
#
loop_
_entity_poly.entity_id
_entity_poly.type
_entity_poly.pdbx_seq_one_letter_code
_entity_poly.pdbx_strand_id
1 'polypeptide(L)'
;MPGSSVENHAFIVPQNMFDAVKENKKIFVRIPRTFSGNNLGWYLSYFLIRTQINDKQVLPIVIEGKDIVPPQKSLNRLSPNFAMDEKVNSDLYEKIYIIEEPVFSSKTRMDFLSQQIKSLDGYIIIVSKTEDRIATISNFIQENSLIEYTICPISFSETAIFLEKNFDMQPFEAEAVALRLDNTFRKFRIEVDPSYFTLIGQDTLLALIDANKRAELIQLAVHGLLSLIVAYDPASTSLSRSTRERFLKKICLHKIKLEESFIEDTDLSALALEFIHEYGFKIDQSEFLSPFFKSGLLYNCHGKVSFAYPYLESYLIAKVLRDYPDIAVKYFNPERRDFDVYSFDLYCEMGPGKDVVDSISRYSDFFVNAGQEKYGKESIFIKNKKVIDSSVVDIGFVDIIKRISEMADKLENADNSKNIRDEKQRILDTQSKVIGSLSQRNSSKDSELEDEIQVEFFILDGLSRASILCLTLLGSGSESINKHIKEDLLKTSIDTCSIFMDIWMYNRMRIDFKDIKNSLLSDTNISAFVKSINADESSIEKIRKDLATFLAFFQSNVLMEPINRVLSNLCGIAGVPVLSPIISHYKATDINAKILQSIWLLEASPDQGFQYIKSVFQNYNGASLLRVAISRFLLDRLYWQHYQTDNSRFFANAVKQVIKRTGLQYEEKTLKEAIQGPVDA
;
A
#
# COMPACT_ATOMS: atom_id res chain seq x y z
N MET A 1 -9.63 -45.75 -25.68
CA MET A 1 -10.66 -45.86 -24.62
C MET A 1 -10.78 -44.51 -23.93
N PRO A 2 -12.01 -44.14 -23.53
CA PRO A 2 -12.58 -42.82 -23.75
C PRO A 2 -12.28 -41.82 -22.63
N GLY A 3 -12.46 -40.56 -22.98
CA GLY A 3 -12.10 -39.39 -22.19
C GLY A 3 -12.77 -39.33 -20.83
N SER A 4 -11.95 -39.04 -19.83
CA SER A 4 -12.37 -38.33 -18.63
C SER A 4 -12.42 -36.85 -18.98
N SER A 5 -13.63 -36.32 -19.11
CA SER A 5 -13.94 -34.92 -18.91
C SER A 5 -13.23 -34.44 -17.65
N VAL A 6 -12.16 -33.65 -17.80
CA VAL A 6 -11.66 -32.82 -16.72
C VAL A 6 -12.72 -31.76 -16.53
N GLU A 7 -13.72 -32.08 -15.70
CA GLU A 7 -14.50 -31.05 -15.03
C GLU A 7 -13.47 -30.22 -14.26
N ASN A 8 -13.16 -29.05 -14.78
CA ASN A 8 -12.55 -27.97 -14.03
C ASN A 8 -13.51 -27.61 -12.89
N HIS A 9 -13.49 -28.39 -11.83
CA HIS A 9 -13.81 -27.86 -10.52
C HIS A 9 -12.76 -26.78 -10.28
N ALA A 10 -13.14 -25.53 -10.54
CA ALA A 10 -12.42 -24.40 -10.01
C ALA A 10 -12.26 -24.70 -8.52
N PHE A 11 -11.02 -24.92 -8.06
CA PHE A 11 -10.72 -25.01 -6.65
C PHE A 11 -11.26 -23.72 -6.03
N ILE A 12 -12.39 -23.81 -5.33
CA ILE A 12 -12.95 -22.69 -4.59
C ILE A 12 -11.97 -22.50 -3.45
N VAL A 13 -11.14 -21.46 -3.53
CA VAL A 13 -10.27 -21.10 -2.42
C VAL A 13 -11.20 -20.66 -1.28
N PRO A 14 -11.10 -21.25 -0.08
CA PRO A 14 -11.96 -20.86 1.04
C PRO A 14 -11.85 -19.37 1.31
N GLN A 15 -12.98 -18.66 1.40
CA GLN A 15 -12.99 -17.22 1.61
C GLN A 15 -12.93 -16.83 3.09
N ASN A 16 -13.27 -17.75 3.99
CA ASN A 16 -13.24 -17.53 5.42
C ASN A 16 -12.83 -18.81 6.17
N MET A 17 -12.58 -18.65 7.48
CA MET A 17 -12.18 -19.73 8.37
C MET A 17 -13.18 -20.89 8.46
N PHE A 18 -14.48 -20.62 8.34
CA PHE A 18 -15.50 -21.67 8.38
C PHE A 18 -15.47 -22.54 7.12
N ASP A 19 -15.32 -21.92 5.94
CA ASP A 19 -15.17 -22.64 4.67
C ASP A 19 -13.93 -23.55 4.70
N ALA A 20 -12.80 -23.03 5.22
CA ALA A 20 -11.56 -23.78 5.33
C ALA A 20 -11.69 -25.02 6.23
N VAL A 21 -12.38 -24.88 7.37
CA VAL A 21 -12.63 -25.98 8.31
C VAL A 21 -13.62 -26.99 7.75
N LYS A 22 -14.64 -26.52 7.01
CA LYS A 22 -15.63 -27.38 6.35
C LYS A 22 -15.00 -28.26 5.27
N GLU A 23 -14.09 -27.69 4.48
CA GLU A 23 -13.34 -28.44 3.46
C GLU A 23 -12.27 -29.35 4.08
N ASN A 24 -11.59 -28.87 5.13
CA ASN A 24 -10.45 -29.56 5.72
C ASN A 24 -10.62 -29.72 7.24
N LYS A 25 -10.72 -30.96 7.70
CA LYS A 25 -10.88 -31.29 9.12
C LYS A 25 -9.72 -30.80 10.00
N LYS A 26 -8.51 -30.68 9.44
CA LYS A 26 -7.28 -30.35 10.18
C LYS A 26 -6.57 -29.21 9.47
N ILE A 27 -6.61 -28.03 10.08
CA ILE A 27 -6.00 -26.83 9.51
C ILE A 27 -4.99 -26.20 10.45
N PHE A 28 -3.96 -25.61 9.86
CA PHE A 28 -2.99 -24.77 10.53
C PHE A 28 -3.11 -23.35 9.98
N VAL A 29 -3.43 -22.40 10.85
CA VAL A 29 -3.55 -20.98 10.52
C VAL A 29 -2.31 -20.25 10.98
N ARG A 30 -1.50 -19.82 10.02
CA ARG A 30 -0.37 -18.95 10.25
C ARG A 30 -0.86 -17.51 10.36
N ILE A 31 -0.49 -16.87 11.46
CA ILE A 31 -0.85 -15.50 11.75
C ILE A 31 0.42 -14.64 11.69
N PRO A 32 0.41 -13.51 10.97
CA PRO A 32 1.51 -12.57 11.01
C PRO A 32 1.78 -12.10 12.45
N ARG A 33 3.05 -11.99 12.85
CA ARG A 33 3.42 -11.44 14.17
C ARG A 33 2.88 -10.04 14.44
N THR A 34 2.66 -9.28 13.37
CA THR A 34 2.06 -7.94 13.35
C THR A 34 0.58 -7.91 13.73
N PHE A 35 -0.07 -9.06 13.88
CA PHE A 35 -1.48 -9.11 14.25
C PHE A 35 -1.67 -8.86 15.76
N SER A 36 -2.37 -7.79 16.13
CA SER A 36 -2.51 -7.33 17.53
C SER A 36 -3.56 -8.04 18.37
N GLY A 37 -4.45 -8.82 17.76
CA GLY A 37 -5.45 -9.58 18.48
C GLY A 37 -4.80 -10.60 19.42
N ASN A 38 -5.06 -10.45 20.72
CA ASN A 38 -4.87 -11.50 21.72
C ASN A 38 -6.20 -12.28 21.81
N ASN A 39 -6.14 -13.60 22.05
CA ASN A 39 -7.31 -14.47 22.20
C ASN A 39 -8.12 -14.70 20.90
N LEU A 40 -7.43 -14.87 19.77
CA LEU A 40 -8.07 -15.14 18.48
C LEU A 40 -8.93 -16.40 18.48
N GLY A 41 -8.53 -17.43 19.22
CA GLY A 41 -9.27 -18.67 19.40
C GLY A 41 -10.64 -18.43 20.04
N TRP A 42 -10.77 -17.42 20.90
CA TRP A 42 -12.06 -17.02 21.47
C TRP A 42 -12.96 -16.26 20.49
N TYR A 43 -12.39 -15.42 19.63
CA TYR A 43 -13.16 -14.79 18.55
C TYR A 43 -13.62 -15.83 17.52
N LEU A 44 -12.73 -16.76 17.16
CA LEU A 44 -13.04 -17.88 16.29
C LEU A 44 -14.11 -18.78 16.89
N SER A 45 -14.04 -19.08 18.19
CA SER A 45 -15.07 -19.89 18.85
C SER A 45 -16.43 -19.20 18.84
N TYR A 46 -16.49 -17.89 19.09
CA TYR A 46 -17.72 -17.11 19.02
C TYR A 46 -18.33 -17.07 17.62
N PHE A 47 -17.50 -17.02 16.58
CA PHE A 47 -17.97 -17.11 15.20
C PHE A 47 -18.50 -18.52 14.89
N LEU A 48 -17.71 -19.54 15.21
CA LEU A 48 -17.99 -20.93 14.88
C LEU A 48 -19.21 -21.50 15.61
N ILE A 49 -19.45 -21.12 16.87
CA ILE A 49 -20.60 -21.64 17.64
C ILE A 49 -21.97 -21.30 17.01
N ARG A 50 -22.03 -20.35 16.08
CA ARG A 50 -23.24 -19.95 15.35
C ARG A 50 -23.44 -20.70 14.03
N THR A 51 -22.54 -21.62 13.71
CA THR A 51 -22.50 -22.32 12.43
C THR A 51 -22.82 -23.81 12.60
N GLN A 52 -23.04 -24.49 11.48
CA GLN A 52 -23.33 -25.91 11.43
C GLN A 52 -22.42 -26.61 10.43
N ILE A 53 -21.92 -27.80 10.80
CA ILE A 53 -21.13 -28.67 9.93
C ILE A 53 -21.82 -30.03 9.92
N ASN A 54 -22.10 -30.58 8.73
CA ASN A 54 -22.81 -31.85 8.56
C ASN A 54 -24.14 -31.92 9.35
N ASP A 55 -24.92 -30.85 9.30
CA ASP A 55 -26.20 -30.68 10.03
C ASP A 55 -26.11 -30.75 11.56
N LYS A 56 -24.89 -30.70 12.12
CA LYS A 56 -24.63 -30.64 13.57
C LYS A 56 -24.17 -29.24 13.98
N GLN A 57 -24.55 -28.83 15.19
CA GLN A 57 -24.12 -27.56 15.75
C GLN A 57 -22.64 -27.63 16.11
N VAL A 58 -21.88 -26.61 15.75
CA VAL A 58 -20.45 -26.57 16.09
C VAL A 58 -20.25 -26.31 17.59
N LEU A 59 -19.44 -27.15 18.23
CA LEU A 59 -18.98 -26.99 19.62
C LEU A 59 -17.48 -26.69 19.64
N PRO A 60 -17.09 -25.40 19.73
CA PRO A 60 -15.69 -25.01 19.75
C PRO A 60 -15.08 -25.19 21.15
N ILE A 61 -13.88 -25.76 21.22
CA ILE A 61 -13.10 -26.01 22.44
C ILE A 61 -11.77 -25.28 22.29
N VAL A 62 -11.59 -24.18 23.01
CA VAL A 62 -10.35 -23.37 22.97
C VAL A 62 -9.36 -23.87 24.01
N ILE A 63 -8.13 -24.15 23.58
CA ILE A 63 -7.05 -24.67 24.41
C ILE A 63 -5.79 -23.84 24.18
N GLU A 64 -5.20 -23.33 25.26
CA GLU A 64 -3.90 -22.67 25.19
C GLU A 64 -2.78 -23.70 25.01
N GLY A 65 -2.01 -23.56 23.95
CA GLY A 65 -0.95 -24.49 23.57
C GLY A 65 0.17 -24.60 24.59
N LYS A 66 0.40 -23.55 25.40
CA LYS A 66 1.38 -23.56 26.50
C LYS A 66 1.03 -24.55 27.61
N ASP A 67 -0.28 -24.83 27.78
CA ASP A 67 -0.80 -25.75 28.79
C ASP A 67 -0.72 -27.22 28.37
N ILE A 68 -0.47 -27.50 27.09
CA ILE A 68 -0.28 -28.86 26.60
C ILE A 68 1.11 -29.34 27.04
N VAL A 69 1.13 -30.12 28.13
CA VAL A 69 2.37 -30.56 28.77
C VAL A 69 2.35 -32.07 28.98
N PRO A 70 3.32 -32.81 28.40
CA PRO A 70 3.43 -34.25 28.63
C PRO A 70 3.85 -34.54 30.08
N PRO A 71 3.35 -35.62 30.70
CA PRO A 71 2.20 -36.44 30.31
C PRO A 71 0.87 -35.95 30.94
N GLN A 72 0.92 -34.90 31.77
CA GLN A 72 -0.14 -34.60 32.73
C GLN A 72 -1.32 -33.82 32.14
N LYS A 73 -1.07 -32.95 31.15
CA LYS A 73 -2.08 -32.07 30.54
C LYS A 73 -2.26 -32.40 29.05
N SER A 74 -3.11 -33.39 28.77
CA SER A 74 -3.56 -33.77 27.42
C SER A 74 -4.73 -32.90 26.94
N LEU A 75 -5.03 -32.91 25.64
CA LEU A 75 -6.17 -32.17 25.07
C LEU A 75 -7.50 -32.58 25.73
N ASN A 76 -7.67 -33.88 26.01
CA ASN A 76 -8.86 -34.37 26.70
C ASN A 76 -8.99 -33.87 28.14
N ARG A 77 -7.86 -33.74 28.86
CA ARG A 77 -7.87 -33.23 30.25
C ARG A 77 -8.06 -31.71 30.33
N LEU A 78 -7.69 -30.99 29.28
CA LEU A 78 -7.85 -29.55 29.18
C LEU A 78 -9.24 -29.14 28.67
N SER A 79 -9.99 -30.08 28.09
CA SER A 79 -11.35 -29.80 27.63
C SER A 79 -12.32 -29.71 28.81
N PRO A 80 -13.36 -28.88 28.72
CA PRO A 80 -14.40 -28.82 29.75
C PRO A 80 -15.11 -30.16 29.95
N ASN A 81 -15.55 -30.46 31.19
CA ASN A 81 -16.21 -31.73 31.52
C ASN A 81 -17.44 -32.03 30.64
N PHE A 82 -18.20 -31.01 30.21
CA PHE A 82 -19.36 -31.19 29.33
C PHE A 82 -18.96 -31.61 27.90
N ALA A 83 -17.75 -31.27 27.45
CA ALA A 83 -17.22 -31.68 26.14
C ALA A 83 -16.69 -33.13 26.16
N MET A 84 -16.62 -33.76 27.34
CA MET A 84 -16.18 -35.15 27.53
C MET A 84 -17.35 -36.14 27.67
N ASP A 85 -18.60 -35.66 27.78
CA ASP A 85 -19.77 -36.53 27.90
C ASP A 85 -20.16 -37.13 26.54
N GLU A 86 -19.81 -38.39 26.29
CA GLU A 86 -20.08 -39.10 25.04
C GLU A 86 -21.58 -39.13 24.66
N LYS A 87 -22.50 -39.05 25.64
CA LYS A 87 -23.96 -39.10 25.39
C LYS A 87 -24.55 -37.78 24.91
N VAL A 88 -23.87 -36.67 25.18
CA VAL A 88 -24.28 -35.32 24.71
C VAL A 88 -23.65 -34.99 23.36
N ASN A 89 -22.58 -35.68 22.97
CA ASN A 89 -21.59 -35.17 22.02
C ASN A 89 -21.55 -35.82 20.63
N SER A 90 -22.23 -36.94 20.34
CA SER A 90 -22.09 -37.59 19.02
C SER A 90 -23.14 -37.15 17.99
N ASP A 91 -24.37 -36.86 18.42
CA ASP A 91 -25.50 -36.76 17.49
C ASP A 91 -25.92 -35.31 17.19
N LEU A 92 -25.71 -34.39 18.15
CA LEU A 92 -26.15 -32.99 18.04
C LEU A 92 -25.02 -32.00 17.73
N TYR A 93 -23.78 -32.37 18.07
CA TYR A 93 -22.65 -31.44 18.02
C TYR A 93 -21.48 -32.00 17.22
N GLU A 94 -20.77 -31.10 16.54
CA GLU A 94 -19.48 -31.38 15.90
C GLU A 94 -18.39 -30.63 16.66
N LYS A 95 -17.42 -31.35 17.23
CA LYS A 95 -16.37 -30.77 18.07
C LYS A 95 -15.26 -30.16 17.21
N ILE A 96 -14.89 -28.93 17.55
CA ILE A 96 -13.77 -28.23 16.91
C ILE A 96 -12.78 -27.79 17.98
N TYR A 97 -11.59 -28.40 17.98
CA TYR A 97 -10.50 -28.05 18.87
C TYR A 97 -9.70 -26.88 18.29
N ILE A 98 -9.64 -25.77 19.02
CA ILE A 98 -8.88 -24.58 18.65
C ILE A 98 -7.68 -24.49 19.58
N ILE A 99 -6.49 -24.73 19.04
CA ILE A 99 -5.22 -24.74 19.80
C ILE A 99 -4.47 -23.45 19.51
N GLU A 100 -4.36 -22.57 20.49
CA GLU A 100 -3.68 -21.27 20.36
C GLU A 100 -2.21 -21.34 20.80
N GLU A 101 -1.29 -20.89 19.94
CA GLU A 101 0.14 -20.75 20.23
C GLU A 101 0.80 -21.99 20.88
N PRO A 102 0.78 -23.15 20.22
CA PRO A 102 1.54 -24.32 20.68
C PRO A 102 3.05 -24.08 20.69
N VAL A 103 3.73 -24.74 21.63
CA VAL A 103 5.17 -24.56 21.85
C VAL A 103 5.98 -25.43 20.89
N PHE A 104 6.41 -24.85 19.77
CA PHE A 104 7.27 -25.50 18.77
C PHE A 104 8.76 -25.55 19.16
N SER A 105 9.14 -24.92 20.27
CA SER A 105 10.55 -24.89 20.68
C SER A 105 11.04 -26.22 21.27
N SER A 106 10.11 -27.05 21.78
CA SER A 106 10.39 -28.30 22.48
C SER A 106 9.94 -29.51 21.68
N LYS A 107 10.89 -30.34 21.25
CA LYS A 107 10.62 -31.60 20.53
C LYS A 107 9.66 -32.51 21.31
N THR A 108 9.87 -32.66 22.62
CA THR A 108 9.00 -33.48 23.49
C THR A 108 7.55 -32.99 23.51
N ARG A 109 7.33 -31.67 23.53
CA ARG A 109 5.98 -31.09 23.49
C ARG A 109 5.33 -31.26 22.12
N MET A 110 6.11 -31.09 21.04
CA MET A 110 5.63 -31.30 19.67
C MET A 110 5.23 -32.75 19.42
N ASP A 111 6.09 -33.71 19.80
CA ASP A 111 5.81 -35.14 19.63
C ASP A 111 4.54 -35.54 20.39
N PHE A 112 4.38 -35.02 21.62
CA PHE A 112 3.18 -35.23 22.42
C PHE A 112 1.94 -34.62 21.75
N LEU A 113 2.01 -33.37 21.27
CA LEU A 113 0.92 -32.73 20.55
C LEU A 113 0.52 -33.50 19.28
N SER A 114 1.50 -33.97 18.49
CA SER A 114 1.26 -34.82 17.32
C SER A 114 0.52 -36.11 17.70
N GLN A 115 0.89 -36.76 18.80
CA GLN A 115 0.17 -37.93 19.31
C GLN A 115 -1.28 -37.60 19.68
N GLN A 116 -1.51 -36.47 20.35
CA GLN A 116 -2.85 -36.03 20.72
C GLN A 116 -3.72 -35.75 19.48
N ILE A 117 -3.17 -35.04 18.47
CA ILE A 117 -3.85 -34.73 17.20
C ILE A 117 -4.21 -36.00 16.41
N LYS A 118 -3.35 -37.02 16.44
CA LYS A 118 -3.60 -38.30 15.77
C LYS A 118 -4.67 -39.13 16.50
N SER A 119 -4.78 -38.99 17.81
CA SER A 119 -5.75 -39.72 18.64
C SER A 119 -7.15 -39.09 18.70
N LEU A 120 -7.30 -37.83 18.28
CA LEU A 120 -8.56 -37.10 18.30
C LEU A 120 -9.40 -37.38 17.06
N ASP A 121 -10.67 -37.69 17.28
CA ASP A 121 -11.70 -37.72 16.24
C ASP A 121 -12.51 -36.42 16.32
N GLY A 122 -12.24 -35.49 15.40
CA GLY A 122 -12.84 -34.16 15.39
C GLY A 122 -12.11 -33.18 14.48
N TYR A 123 -12.64 -31.96 14.38
CA TYR A 123 -12.00 -30.88 13.63
C TYR A 123 -10.95 -30.20 14.50
N ILE A 124 -9.83 -29.80 13.89
CA ILE A 124 -8.69 -29.19 14.58
C ILE A 124 -8.28 -27.94 13.82
N ILE A 125 -8.20 -26.84 14.57
CA ILE A 125 -7.65 -25.57 14.13
C ILE A 125 -6.46 -25.26 15.03
N ILE A 126 -5.27 -25.18 14.44
CA ILE A 126 -4.09 -24.70 15.15
C ILE A 126 -3.84 -23.27 14.71
N VAL A 127 -3.73 -22.35 15.66
CA VAL A 127 -3.49 -20.93 15.40
C VAL A 127 -2.14 -20.56 15.97
N SER A 128 -1.22 -20.02 15.17
CA SER A 128 0.06 -19.55 15.68
C SER A 128 0.67 -18.37 14.94
N LYS A 129 1.27 -17.46 15.73
CA LYS A 129 2.15 -16.36 15.34
C LYS A 129 3.63 -16.75 15.27
N THR A 130 3.96 -18.03 15.49
CA THR A 130 5.36 -18.50 15.47
C THR A 130 5.89 -18.49 14.04
N GLU A 131 6.84 -17.59 13.76
CA GLU A 131 7.57 -17.52 12.48
C GLU A 131 8.99 -18.09 12.61
N ASP A 132 9.49 -18.28 13.84
CA ASP A 132 10.79 -18.88 14.05
C ASP A 132 10.70 -20.39 13.82
N ARG A 133 11.72 -20.97 13.16
CA ARG A 133 11.80 -22.41 12.85
C ARG A 133 10.76 -22.90 11.84
N ILE A 134 10.59 -22.16 10.74
CA ILE A 134 9.75 -22.51 9.58
C ILE A 134 9.89 -24.00 9.23
N ALA A 135 11.11 -24.52 9.07
CA ALA A 135 11.35 -25.92 8.73
C ALA A 135 10.74 -26.91 9.75
N THR A 136 10.84 -26.61 11.04
CA THR A 136 10.26 -27.46 12.10
C THR A 136 8.74 -27.42 12.09
N ILE A 137 8.15 -26.26 11.85
CA ILE A 137 6.69 -26.09 11.73
C ILE A 137 6.18 -26.80 10.47
N SER A 138 6.85 -26.63 9.32
CA SER A 138 6.50 -27.31 8.07
C SER A 138 6.53 -28.83 8.21
N ASN A 139 7.54 -29.38 8.89
CA ASN A 139 7.61 -30.82 9.18
C ASN A 139 6.42 -31.26 10.05
N PHE A 140 6.09 -30.50 11.10
CA PHE A 140 4.94 -30.79 11.97
C PHE A 140 3.60 -30.75 11.22
N ILE A 141 3.42 -29.78 10.32
CA ILE A 141 2.24 -29.64 9.46
C ILE A 141 2.10 -30.89 8.59
N GLN A 142 3.18 -31.30 7.92
CA GLN A 142 3.20 -32.47 7.05
C GLN A 142 2.95 -33.78 7.82
N GLU A 143 3.59 -33.97 8.97
CA GLU A 143 3.47 -35.18 9.80
C GLU A 143 2.07 -35.42 10.38
N ASN A 144 1.27 -34.35 10.50
CA ASN A 144 -0.09 -34.37 11.04
C ASN A 144 -1.16 -34.15 9.96
N SER A 145 -0.76 -34.06 8.68
CA SER A 145 -1.65 -33.83 7.54
C SER A 145 -2.52 -32.57 7.73
N LEU A 146 -1.92 -31.51 8.25
CA LEU A 146 -2.56 -30.20 8.40
C LEU A 146 -2.49 -29.45 7.07
N ILE A 147 -3.59 -28.80 6.67
CA ILE A 147 -3.57 -27.85 5.56
C ILE A 147 -3.23 -26.46 6.11
N GLU A 148 -2.18 -25.85 5.56
CA GLU A 148 -1.73 -24.52 5.97
C GLU A 148 -2.51 -23.42 5.25
N TYR A 149 -3.04 -22.50 6.04
CA TYR A 149 -3.65 -21.25 5.59
C TYR A 149 -2.93 -20.07 6.23
N THR A 150 -2.86 -18.97 5.51
CA THR A 150 -2.31 -17.71 6.02
C THR A 150 -3.41 -16.66 6.03
N ILE A 151 -3.47 -15.86 7.10
CA ILE A 151 -4.41 -14.74 7.18
C ILE A 151 -4.08 -13.72 6.08
N CYS A 152 -5.10 -13.28 5.34
CA CYS A 152 -4.96 -12.21 4.37
C CYS A 152 -5.02 -10.84 5.07
N PRO A 153 -4.35 -9.81 4.53
CA PRO A 153 -4.53 -8.44 4.98
C PRO A 153 -6.01 -8.03 4.96
N ILE A 154 -6.41 -7.19 5.92
CA ILE A 154 -7.78 -6.67 6.00
C ILE A 154 -8.11 -5.91 4.73
N SER A 155 -9.23 -6.25 4.11
CA SER A 155 -9.64 -5.67 2.83
C SER A 155 -10.14 -4.22 3.00
N PHE A 156 -10.10 -3.45 1.91
CA PHE A 156 -10.70 -2.11 1.88
C PHE A 156 -12.19 -2.18 2.21
N SER A 157 -12.88 -3.21 1.70
CA SER A 157 -14.31 -3.43 1.95
C SER A 157 -14.62 -3.69 3.43
N GLU A 158 -13.82 -4.50 4.12
CA GLU A 158 -13.97 -4.74 5.56
C GLU A 158 -13.69 -3.50 6.39
N THR A 159 -12.67 -2.72 6.00
CA THR A 159 -12.37 -1.43 6.64
C THR A 159 -13.53 -0.46 6.50
N ALA A 160 -14.14 -0.36 5.31
CA ALA A 160 -15.32 0.48 5.09
C ALA A 160 -16.52 0.02 5.93
N ILE A 161 -16.82 -1.29 5.97
CA ILE A 161 -17.93 -1.84 6.78
C ILE A 161 -17.70 -1.58 8.27
N PHE A 162 -16.44 -1.71 8.73
CA PHE A 162 -16.08 -1.41 10.10
C PHE A 162 -16.36 0.05 10.44
N LEU A 163 -15.94 0.98 9.56
CA LEU A 163 -16.17 2.41 9.75
C LEU A 163 -17.66 2.76 9.76
N GLU A 164 -18.41 2.21 8.81
CA GLU A 164 -19.87 2.35 8.73
C GLU A 164 -20.55 1.94 10.05
N LYS A 165 -20.18 0.78 10.61
CA LYS A 165 -20.82 0.23 11.82
C LYS A 165 -20.37 0.87 13.12
N ASN A 166 -19.09 1.22 13.26
CA ASN A 166 -18.53 1.69 14.53
C ASN A 166 -18.55 3.21 14.67
N PHE A 167 -18.65 3.93 13.55
CA PHE A 167 -18.66 5.40 13.53
C PHE A 167 -19.94 5.98 12.91
N ASP A 168 -20.98 5.17 12.68
CA ASP A 168 -22.28 5.61 12.14
C ASP A 168 -22.16 6.46 10.86
N MET A 169 -21.16 6.14 10.03
CA MET A 169 -20.87 6.83 8.79
C MET A 169 -21.79 6.33 7.68
N GLN A 170 -22.14 7.20 6.73
CA GLN A 170 -22.82 6.74 5.52
C GLN A 170 -21.88 5.87 4.66
N PRO A 171 -22.38 4.89 3.87
CA PRO A 171 -21.53 3.96 3.12
C PRO A 171 -20.49 4.64 2.22
N PHE A 172 -20.82 5.77 1.59
CA PHE A 172 -19.90 6.52 0.72
C PHE A 172 -18.80 7.24 1.50
N GLU A 173 -19.14 7.76 2.68
CA GLU A 173 -18.21 8.43 3.58
C GLU A 173 -17.23 7.40 4.16
N ALA A 174 -17.75 6.26 4.61
CA ALA A 174 -16.97 5.14 5.09
C ALA A 174 -15.99 4.61 4.03
N GLU A 175 -16.39 4.53 2.75
CA GLU A 175 -15.50 4.16 1.65
C GLU A 175 -14.37 5.17 1.43
N ALA A 176 -14.67 6.47 1.47
CA ALA A 176 -13.66 7.52 1.29
C ALA A 176 -12.62 7.50 2.42
N VAL A 177 -13.11 7.36 3.66
CA VAL A 177 -12.29 7.24 4.87
C VAL A 177 -11.46 5.96 4.81
N ALA A 178 -12.05 4.81 4.45
CA ALA A 178 -11.35 3.55 4.28
C ALA A 178 -10.23 3.65 3.24
N LEU A 179 -10.45 4.33 2.12
CA LEU A 179 -9.43 4.50 1.08
C LEU A 179 -8.27 5.36 1.58
N ARG A 180 -8.55 6.42 2.33
CA ARG A 180 -7.50 7.29 2.90
C ARG A 180 -6.70 6.57 3.97
N LEU A 181 -7.37 5.77 4.81
CA LEU A 181 -6.71 4.90 5.77
C LEU A 181 -5.87 3.86 5.02
N ASP A 182 -6.43 3.13 4.06
CA ASP A 182 -5.72 2.13 3.26
C ASP A 182 -4.50 2.75 2.56
N ASN A 183 -4.61 3.92 1.95
CA ASN A 183 -3.48 4.63 1.34
C ASN A 183 -2.42 5.06 2.37
N THR A 184 -2.85 5.61 3.52
CA THR A 184 -1.95 6.01 4.60
C THR A 184 -1.19 4.78 5.11
N PHE A 185 -1.91 3.70 5.38
CA PHE A 185 -1.40 2.55 6.08
C PHE A 185 -0.65 1.57 5.18
N ARG A 186 -1.12 1.32 3.95
CA ARG A 186 -0.35 0.56 2.94
C ARG A 186 0.96 1.23 2.62
N LYS A 187 1.02 2.57 2.61
CA LYS A 187 2.29 3.30 2.44
C LYS A 187 3.28 2.85 3.51
N PHE A 188 2.89 2.73 4.77
CA PHE A 188 3.74 2.26 5.87
C PHE A 188 3.79 0.73 6.07
N ARG A 189 3.31 -0.07 5.10
CA ARG A 189 3.23 -1.55 5.19
C ARG A 189 2.48 -2.04 6.44
N ILE A 190 1.39 -1.37 6.79
CA ILE A 190 0.58 -1.68 7.97
C ILE A 190 -0.55 -2.61 7.56
N GLU A 191 -0.65 -3.78 8.20
CA GLU A 191 -1.90 -4.51 8.33
C GLU A 191 -2.70 -3.82 9.45
N VAL A 192 -3.60 -2.93 9.04
CA VAL A 192 -4.34 -2.09 10.00
C VAL A 192 -5.45 -2.92 10.54
N ASP A 193 -5.38 -3.24 11.82
CA ASP A 193 -6.59 -3.62 12.53
C ASP A 193 -7.37 -2.32 12.80
N PRO A 194 -8.55 -2.11 12.18
CA PRO A 194 -9.37 -0.94 12.45
C PRO A 194 -9.73 -0.80 13.95
N SER A 195 -9.57 -1.86 14.74
CA SER A 195 -9.74 -1.85 16.20
C SER A 195 -8.87 -0.80 16.90
N TYR A 196 -7.72 -0.40 16.33
CA TYR A 196 -6.84 0.64 16.91
C TYR A 196 -7.51 2.01 17.03
N PHE A 197 -8.54 2.28 16.22
CA PHE A 197 -9.23 3.57 16.20
C PHE A 197 -10.54 3.57 16.98
N THR A 198 -10.94 2.44 17.58
CA THR A 198 -12.21 2.31 18.34
C THR A 198 -12.31 3.27 19.53
N LEU A 199 -11.17 3.75 20.04
CA LEU A 199 -11.09 4.69 21.16
C LEU A 199 -11.09 6.16 20.72
N ILE A 200 -11.14 6.43 19.41
CA ILE A 200 -11.14 7.78 18.84
C ILE A 200 -12.59 8.15 18.49
N GLY A 201 -13.04 9.35 18.85
CA GLY A 201 -14.35 9.85 18.43
C GLY A 201 -14.38 10.09 16.91
N GLN A 202 -15.54 9.87 16.28
CA GLN A 202 -15.77 10.07 14.85
C GLN A 202 -15.23 11.42 14.34
N ASP A 203 -15.59 12.52 15.00
CA ASP A 203 -15.17 13.87 14.61
C ASP A 203 -13.65 14.04 14.62
N THR A 204 -12.97 13.39 15.56
CA THR A 204 -11.50 13.45 15.66
C THR A 204 -10.85 12.64 14.53
N LEU A 205 -11.38 11.45 14.22
CA LEU A 205 -10.88 10.64 13.13
C LEU A 205 -11.09 11.35 11.77
N LEU A 206 -12.28 11.90 11.54
CA LEU A 206 -12.59 12.67 10.33
C LEU A 206 -11.71 13.91 10.20
N ALA A 207 -11.56 14.69 11.26
CA ALA A 207 -10.70 15.88 11.24
C ALA A 207 -9.24 15.56 10.91
N LEU A 208 -8.69 14.47 11.47
CA LEU A 208 -7.32 14.03 11.18
C LEU A 208 -7.16 13.54 9.74
N ILE A 209 -8.18 12.87 9.21
CA ILE A 209 -8.19 12.35 7.85
C ILE A 209 -8.37 13.48 6.82
N ASP A 210 -9.16 14.50 7.15
CA ASP A 210 -9.32 15.70 6.32
C ASP A 210 -8.08 16.60 6.37
N ALA A 211 -7.43 16.69 7.53
CA ALA A 211 -6.15 17.39 7.67
C ALA A 211 -4.96 16.60 7.10
N ASN A 212 -5.15 15.35 6.66
CA ASN A 212 -4.11 14.44 6.18
C ASN A 212 -2.94 14.27 7.17
N LYS A 213 -3.25 14.22 8.47
CA LYS A 213 -2.28 14.14 9.59
C LYS A 213 -1.89 12.70 9.90
N ARG A 214 -0.87 12.20 9.20
CA ARG A 214 -0.44 10.79 9.29
C ARG A 214 0.34 10.51 10.58
N ALA A 215 1.23 11.41 10.98
CA ALA A 215 1.99 11.27 12.22
C ALA A 215 1.09 11.32 13.45
N GLU A 216 0.04 12.14 13.44
CA GLU A 216 -0.95 12.16 14.52
C GLU A 216 -1.80 10.87 14.55
N LEU A 217 -2.24 10.36 13.39
CA LEU A 217 -2.95 9.08 13.31
C LEU A 217 -2.09 7.91 13.80
N ILE A 218 -0.82 7.84 13.37
CA ILE A 218 0.12 6.80 13.80
C ILE A 218 0.45 6.96 15.29
N GLN A 219 0.60 8.19 15.79
CA GLN A 219 0.74 8.45 17.22
C GLN A 219 -0.43 7.88 18.01
N LEU A 220 -1.67 8.07 17.54
CA LEU A 220 -2.86 7.52 18.19
C LEU A 220 -2.86 5.99 18.15
N ALA A 221 -2.47 5.37 17.04
CA ALA A 221 -2.34 3.92 16.94
C ALA A 221 -1.27 3.36 17.89
N VAL A 222 -0.08 3.98 17.93
CA VAL A 222 1.01 3.64 18.86
C VAL A 222 0.55 3.81 20.31
N HIS A 223 -0.17 4.90 20.59
CA HIS A 223 -0.74 5.15 21.90
C HIS A 223 -1.77 4.10 22.32
N GLY A 224 -2.66 3.70 21.42
CA GLY A 224 -3.62 2.61 21.65
C GLY A 224 -2.91 1.29 21.95
N LEU A 225 -1.92 0.94 21.13
CA LEU A 225 -1.10 -0.25 21.32
C LEU A 225 -0.39 -0.26 22.68
N LEU A 226 0.33 0.82 23.03
CA LEU A 226 1.02 0.90 24.31
C LEU A 226 0.07 0.88 25.51
N SER A 227 -1.13 1.47 25.38
CA SER A 227 -2.18 1.41 26.43
C SER A 227 -2.67 -0.02 26.67
N LEU A 228 -2.83 -0.84 25.62
CA LEU A 228 -3.19 -2.26 25.78
C LEU A 228 -2.11 -2.99 26.57
N ILE A 229 -0.83 -2.73 26.31
CA ILE A 229 0.27 -3.33 27.07
C ILE A 229 0.21 -2.91 28.54
N VAL A 230 -0.19 -1.67 28.84
CA VAL A 230 -0.32 -1.22 30.24
C VAL A 230 -1.47 -1.97 30.91
N ALA A 231 -2.61 -2.10 30.24
CA ALA A 231 -3.78 -2.80 30.77
C ALA A 231 -3.52 -4.29 31.04
N TYR A 232 -2.68 -4.94 30.23
CA TYR A 232 -2.36 -6.36 30.35
C TYR A 232 -0.99 -6.64 30.98
N ASP A 233 -0.33 -5.66 31.61
CA ASP A 233 0.96 -5.87 32.25
C ASP A 233 0.79 -6.64 33.58
N PRO A 234 1.33 -7.87 33.69
CA PRO A 234 1.26 -8.63 34.94
C PRO A 234 2.30 -8.17 35.98
N ALA A 235 3.19 -7.22 35.65
CA ALA A 235 4.26 -6.76 36.54
C ALA A 235 3.73 -6.08 37.80
N SER A 236 4.51 -6.20 38.87
CA SER A 236 4.21 -5.63 40.20
C SER A 236 4.14 -4.10 40.19
N THR A 237 4.87 -3.46 39.28
CA THR A 237 4.90 -2.00 39.09
C THR A 237 4.47 -1.65 37.67
N SER A 238 3.22 -1.21 37.51
CA SER A 238 2.69 -0.81 36.20
C SER A 238 3.30 0.54 35.77
N LEU A 239 4.20 0.50 34.79
CA LEU A 239 4.77 1.70 34.19
C LEU A 239 3.79 2.37 33.22
N SER A 240 3.83 3.70 33.19
CA SER A 240 2.98 4.48 32.29
C SER A 240 3.35 4.26 30.82
N ARG A 241 2.39 4.53 29.94
CA ARG A 241 2.56 4.51 28.48
C ARG A 241 3.77 5.33 28.02
N SER A 242 3.92 6.55 28.53
CA SER A 242 4.98 7.48 28.15
C SER A 242 6.36 7.03 28.63
N THR A 243 6.43 6.36 29.79
CA THR A 243 7.68 5.75 30.28
C THR A 243 8.15 4.64 29.33
N ARG A 244 7.23 3.77 28.88
CA ARG A 244 7.57 2.68 27.95
C ARG A 244 7.95 3.21 26.57
N GLU A 245 7.24 4.21 26.06
CA GLU A 245 7.63 4.89 24.81
C GLU A 245 9.05 5.47 24.91
N ARG A 246 9.39 6.11 26.04
CA ARG A 246 10.74 6.66 26.27
C ARG A 246 11.82 5.59 26.22
N PHE A 247 11.57 4.41 26.78
CA PHE A 247 12.49 3.27 26.68
C PHE A 247 12.66 2.81 25.23
N LEU A 248 11.55 2.64 24.49
CA LEU A 248 11.60 2.25 23.08
C LEU A 248 12.36 3.28 22.22
N LYS A 249 12.23 4.59 22.51
CA LYS A 249 13.03 5.65 21.88
C LYS A 249 14.53 5.47 22.14
N LYS A 250 14.94 5.06 23.35
CA LYS A 250 16.36 4.77 23.62
C LYS A 250 16.87 3.61 22.76
N ILE A 251 16.04 2.57 22.55
CA ILE A 251 16.39 1.47 21.63
C ILE A 251 16.61 2.00 20.22
N CYS A 252 15.66 2.78 19.66
CA CYS A 252 15.82 3.38 18.33
C CYS A 252 17.08 4.25 18.22
N LEU A 253 17.36 5.07 19.24
CA LEU A 253 18.58 5.90 19.25
C LEU A 253 19.85 5.05 19.23
N HIS A 254 19.88 3.93 19.97
CA HIS A 254 21.01 3.02 19.97
C HIS A 254 21.22 2.38 18.58
N LYS A 255 20.14 1.86 17.99
CA LYS A 255 20.15 1.29 16.62
C LYS A 255 20.65 2.28 15.58
N ILE A 256 20.15 3.52 15.62
CA ILE A 256 20.56 4.60 14.70
C ILE A 256 22.06 4.89 14.82
N LYS A 257 22.61 4.92 16.04
CA LYS A 257 24.03 5.19 16.28
C LYS A 257 24.95 4.06 15.80
N LEU A 258 24.48 2.82 15.87
CA LEU A 258 25.21 1.64 15.38
C LEU A 258 24.97 1.37 13.88
N GLU A 259 24.04 2.08 13.25
CA GLU A 259 23.60 1.85 11.88
C GLU A 259 23.05 0.43 11.64
N GLU A 260 22.42 -0.15 12.65
CA GLU A 260 21.87 -1.52 12.61
C GLU A 260 20.33 -1.54 12.63
N SER A 261 19.74 -2.52 11.95
CA SER A 261 18.29 -2.77 11.94
C SER A 261 17.79 -3.58 13.15
N PHE A 262 18.69 -4.01 14.03
CA PHE A 262 18.41 -4.77 15.25
C PHE A 262 19.23 -4.20 16.42
N ILE A 263 18.96 -4.68 17.63
CA ILE A 263 19.80 -4.50 18.81
C ILE A 263 20.17 -5.90 19.32
N GLU A 264 21.43 -6.13 19.68
CA GLU A 264 21.82 -7.40 20.28
C GLU A 264 21.18 -7.55 21.68
N ASP A 265 20.80 -8.77 22.06
CA ASP A 265 20.07 -9.06 23.30
C ASP A 265 20.88 -8.65 24.56
N THR A 266 22.21 -8.72 24.45
CA THR A 266 23.15 -8.22 25.46
C THR A 266 23.07 -6.70 25.62
N ASP A 267 22.97 -5.97 24.51
CA ASP A 267 22.91 -4.51 24.52
C ASP A 267 21.54 -4.02 24.96
N LEU A 268 20.47 -4.71 24.55
CA LEU A 268 19.12 -4.45 25.06
C LEU A 268 19.06 -4.66 26.58
N SER A 269 19.71 -5.72 27.06
CA SER A 269 19.79 -6.02 28.49
C SER A 269 20.50 -4.94 29.28
N ALA A 270 21.66 -4.49 28.78
CA ALA A 270 22.41 -3.39 29.39
C ALA A 270 21.62 -2.07 29.37
N LEU A 271 20.96 -1.75 28.25
CA LEU A 271 20.16 -0.54 28.08
C LEU A 271 18.93 -0.54 29.00
N ALA A 272 18.31 -1.70 29.23
CA ALA A 272 17.22 -1.85 30.19
C ALA A 272 17.68 -1.60 31.63
N LEU A 273 18.82 -2.19 32.04
CA LEU A 273 19.40 -1.96 33.37
C LEU A 273 19.75 -0.48 33.60
N GLU A 274 20.38 0.16 32.61
CA GLU A 274 20.71 1.59 32.67
C GLU A 274 19.44 2.43 32.86
N PHE A 275 18.38 2.14 32.08
CA PHE A 275 17.11 2.87 32.18
C PHE A 275 16.42 2.67 33.53
N ILE A 276 16.36 1.44 34.03
CA ILE A 276 15.77 1.12 35.34
C ILE A 276 16.51 1.88 36.45
N HIS A 277 17.85 1.89 36.41
CA HIS A 277 18.68 2.57 37.39
C HIS A 277 18.57 4.10 37.31
N GLU A 278 18.60 4.68 36.11
CA GLU A 278 18.46 6.13 35.88
C GLU A 278 17.17 6.69 36.50
N TYR A 279 16.06 5.96 36.34
CA TYR A 279 14.74 6.40 36.83
C TYR A 279 14.35 5.80 38.19
N GLY A 280 15.21 4.98 38.80
CA GLY A 280 15.00 4.42 40.14
C GLY A 280 13.83 3.44 40.25
N PHE A 281 13.51 2.70 39.19
CA PHE A 281 12.41 1.73 39.22
C PHE A 281 12.81 0.48 40.03
N LYS A 282 11.92 0.02 40.90
CA LYS A 282 12.09 -1.21 41.70
C LYS A 282 11.55 -2.43 40.94
N ILE A 283 12.06 -2.66 39.74
CA ILE A 283 11.64 -3.74 38.84
C ILE A 283 12.91 -4.43 38.36
N ASP A 284 12.92 -5.76 38.27
CA ASP A 284 14.06 -6.46 37.69
C ASP A 284 14.07 -6.31 36.14
N GLN A 285 15.23 -6.53 35.53
CA GLN A 285 15.39 -6.34 34.08
C GLN A 285 14.49 -7.27 33.25
N SER A 286 14.29 -8.51 33.71
CA SER A 286 13.51 -9.52 33.00
C SER A 286 12.01 -9.24 33.06
N GLU A 287 11.52 -8.79 34.22
CA GLU A 287 10.16 -8.34 34.49
C GLU A 287 9.88 -7.06 33.70
N PHE A 288 10.84 -6.14 33.60
CA PHE A 288 10.71 -4.92 32.80
C PHE A 288 10.63 -5.20 31.29
N LEU A 289 11.43 -6.13 30.77
CA LEU A 289 11.45 -6.46 29.33
C LEU A 289 10.28 -7.37 28.91
N SER A 290 9.82 -8.26 29.80
CA SER A 290 8.78 -9.25 29.51
C SER A 290 7.52 -8.69 28.80
N PRO A 291 6.94 -7.56 29.23
CA PRO A 291 5.75 -7.00 28.58
C PRO A 291 5.96 -6.64 27.11
N PHE A 292 7.15 -6.18 26.72
CA PHE A 292 7.46 -5.82 25.33
C PHE A 292 7.51 -7.04 24.42
N PHE A 293 8.01 -8.18 24.91
CA PHE A 293 8.03 -9.44 24.16
C PHE A 293 6.67 -10.15 24.16
N LYS A 294 5.97 -10.18 25.30
CA LYS A 294 4.65 -10.84 25.42
C LYS A 294 3.56 -10.17 24.58
N SER A 295 3.62 -8.85 24.46
CA SER A 295 2.72 -8.09 23.59
C SER A 295 3.12 -8.14 22.11
N GLY A 296 4.24 -8.79 21.80
CA GLY A 296 4.79 -8.86 20.46
C GLY A 296 5.31 -7.52 19.95
N LEU A 297 5.63 -6.53 20.80
CA LEU A 297 6.27 -5.29 20.33
C LEU A 297 7.69 -5.51 19.85
N LEU A 298 8.44 -6.32 20.61
CA LEU A 298 9.80 -6.71 20.33
C LEU A 298 9.82 -8.22 20.10
N TYR A 299 10.69 -8.67 19.20
CA TYR A 299 10.97 -10.08 19.00
C TYR A 299 12.47 -10.32 18.96
N ASN A 300 12.90 -11.48 19.47
CA ASN A 300 14.29 -11.88 19.48
C ASN A 300 14.49 -13.08 18.54
N CYS A 301 15.28 -12.88 17.48
CA CYS A 301 15.71 -13.93 16.56
C CYS A 301 17.20 -14.17 16.74
N HIS A 302 17.58 -15.29 17.38
CA HIS A 302 18.97 -15.71 17.54
C HIS A 302 19.89 -14.67 18.22
N GLY A 303 19.38 -13.94 19.22
CA GLY A 303 20.14 -12.90 19.92
C GLY A 303 19.94 -11.50 19.34
N LYS A 304 19.28 -11.38 18.19
CA LYS A 304 18.99 -10.09 17.54
C LYS A 304 17.56 -9.68 17.81
N VAL A 305 17.38 -8.55 18.48
CA VAL A 305 16.08 -7.99 18.84
C VAL A 305 15.66 -6.90 17.87
N SER A 306 14.44 -6.99 17.37
CA SER A 306 13.85 -6.02 16.44
C SER A 306 12.42 -5.67 16.83
N PHE A 307 11.92 -4.55 16.31
CA PHE A 307 10.52 -4.17 16.47
C PHE A 307 9.66 -5.04 15.56
N ALA A 308 8.58 -5.61 16.10
CA ALA A 308 7.65 -6.39 15.30
C ALA A 308 6.76 -5.52 14.40
N TYR A 309 6.53 -4.26 14.80
CA TYR A 309 5.65 -3.33 14.12
C TYR A 309 6.47 -2.23 13.42
N PRO A 310 6.63 -2.27 12.07
CA PRO A 310 7.43 -1.30 11.34
C PRO A 310 6.96 0.15 11.54
N TYR A 311 5.66 0.39 11.65
CA TYR A 311 5.12 1.75 11.85
C TYR A 311 5.44 2.33 13.23
N LEU A 312 5.46 1.48 14.27
CA LEU A 312 5.87 1.89 15.61
C LEU A 312 7.33 2.31 15.57
N GLU A 313 8.17 1.49 14.92
CA GLU A 313 9.57 1.79 14.73
C GLU A 313 9.77 3.11 13.96
N SER A 314 9.14 3.27 12.79
CA SER A 314 9.27 4.51 12.00
C SER A 314 8.82 5.75 12.78
N TYR A 315 7.73 5.64 13.54
CA TYR A 315 7.25 6.71 14.41
C TYR A 315 8.25 7.07 15.51
N LEU A 316 8.81 6.06 16.18
CA LEU A 316 9.80 6.27 17.24
C LEU A 316 11.11 6.84 16.68
N ILE A 317 11.57 6.35 15.52
CA ILE A 317 12.73 6.89 14.80
C ILE A 317 12.49 8.37 14.47
N ALA A 318 11.35 8.72 13.85
CA ALA A 318 11.02 10.11 13.56
C ALA A 318 11.03 11.00 14.81
N LYS A 319 10.45 10.52 15.92
CA LYS A 319 10.48 11.21 17.22
C LYS A 319 11.89 11.37 17.80
N VAL A 320 12.74 10.36 17.66
CA VAL A 320 14.14 10.43 18.11
C VAL A 320 14.90 11.45 17.27
N LEU A 321 14.81 11.38 15.95
CA LEU A 321 15.53 12.29 15.06
C LEU A 321 15.08 13.75 15.23
N ARG A 322 13.82 13.98 15.61
CA ARG A 322 13.35 15.32 16.01
C ARG A 322 14.08 15.86 17.23
N ASP A 323 14.35 15.02 18.22
CA ASP A 323 15.03 15.41 19.45
C ASP A 323 16.55 15.52 19.28
N TYR A 324 17.11 14.90 18.24
CA TYR A 324 18.55 14.90 17.93
C TYR A 324 18.84 15.40 16.50
N PRO A 325 18.80 16.73 16.25
CA PRO A 325 18.96 17.30 14.91
C PRO A 325 20.24 16.90 14.18
N ASP A 326 21.38 16.84 14.89
CA ASP A 326 22.67 16.46 14.30
C ASP A 326 22.67 15.02 13.76
N ILE A 327 21.92 14.13 14.41
CA ILE A 327 21.74 12.75 13.97
C ILE A 327 20.76 12.70 12.79
N ALA A 328 19.70 13.53 12.82
CA ALA A 328 18.72 13.62 11.74
C ALA A 328 19.34 13.99 10.39
N VAL A 329 20.29 14.92 10.37
CA VAL A 329 21.00 15.32 9.14
C VAL A 329 21.77 14.16 8.53
N LYS A 330 22.45 13.34 9.35
CA LYS A 330 23.19 12.17 8.89
C LYS A 330 22.26 11.04 8.46
N TYR A 331 21.18 10.83 9.20
CA TYR A 331 20.21 9.77 8.95
C TYR A 331 19.42 10.03 7.65
N PHE A 332 18.88 11.24 7.48
CA PHE A 332 18.13 11.66 6.29
C PHE A 332 19.05 12.25 5.21
N ASN A 333 20.18 11.60 4.95
CA ASN A 333 21.03 11.96 3.82
C ASN A 333 20.39 11.48 2.50
N PRO A 334 20.01 12.38 1.57
CA PRO A 334 19.38 12.04 0.30
C PRO A 334 20.28 11.30 -0.69
N GLU A 335 21.53 11.01 -0.36
CA GLU A 335 22.40 10.16 -1.19
C GLU A 335 22.37 8.68 -0.74
N ARG A 336 21.93 8.38 0.48
CA ARG A 336 21.89 7.01 1.01
C ARG A 336 20.96 6.12 0.21
N ARG A 337 21.42 4.93 -0.23
CA ARG A 337 20.58 3.98 -0.99
C ARG A 337 19.43 3.40 -0.15
N ASP A 338 19.63 3.31 1.17
CA ASP A 338 18.72 2.74 2.16
C ASP A 338 17.87 3.81 2.88
N PHE A 339 17.56 4.92 2.20
CA PHE A 339 16.84 6.03 2.83
C PHE A 339 15.46 5.63 3.34
N ASP A 340 15.23 5.88 4.62
CA ASP A 340 13.97 5.58 5.29
C ASP A 340 12.91 6.66 4.98
N VAL A 341 12.22 6.48 3.85
CA VAL A 341 11.14 7.37 3.41
C VAL A 341 9.98 7.39 4.41
N TYR A 342 9.77 6.32 5.18
CA TYR A 342 8.66 6.19 6.11
C TYR A 342 8.89 7.04 7.36
N SER A 343 10.04 6.90 8.00
CA SER A 343 10.40 7.76 9.13
C SER A 343 10.55 9.22 8.69
N PHE A 344 11.02 9.46 7.47
CA PHE A 344 11.12 10.82 6.92
C PHE A 344 9.76 11.50 6.77
N ASP A 345 8.74 10.79 6.26
CA ASP A 345 7.38 11.29 6.12
C ASP A 345 6.81 11.80 7.47
N LEU A 346 6.96 10.98 8.51
CA LEU A 346 6.52 11.31 9.87
C LEU A 346 7.35 12.44 10.49
N TYR A 347 8.66 12.44 10.26
CA TYR A 347 9.57 13.48 10.72
C TYR A 347 9.20 14.86 10.14
N CYS A 348 8.87 14.92 8.84
CA CYS A 348 8.42 16.14 8.19
C CYS A 348 7.12 16.68 8.78
N GLU A 349 6.15 15.82 9.07
CA GLU A 349 4.91 16.26 9.73
C GLU A 349 5.15 16.79 11.14
N MET A 350 6.08 16.19 11.88
CA MET A 350 6.45 16.63 13.23
C MET A 350 7.25 17.95 13.26
N GLY A 351 7.71 18.46 12.10
CA GLY A 351 8.52 19.67 11.99
C GLY A 351 9.99 19.35 11.75
N PRO A 352 10.45 19.35 10.49
CA PRO A 352 11.81 18.99 10.15
C PRO A 352 12.80 20.09 10.56
N GLY A 353 14.00 19.68 10.96
CA GLY A 353 15.11 20.58 11.21
C GLY A 353 15.58 21.27 9.93
N LYS A 354 15.97 22.54 10.03
CA LYS A 354 16.38 23.37 8.88
C LYS A 354 17.48 22.71 8.04
N ASP A 355 18.48 22.11 8.68
CA ASP A 355 19.61 21.49 7.97
C ASP A 355 19.20 20.28 7.11
N VAL A 356 18.17 19.54 7.54
CA VAL A 356 17.59 18.46 6.72
C VAL A 356 16.88 19.06 5.51
N VAL A 357 16.08 20.13 5.70
CA VAL A 357 15.44 20.86 4.60
C VAL A 357 16.49 21.34 3.58
N ASP A 358 17.52 22.03 4.06
CA ASP A 358 18.60 22.57 3.23
C ASP A 358 19.40 21.48 2.52
N SER A 359 19.57 20.30 3.13
CA SER A 359 20.20 19.14 2.50
C SER A 359 19.36 18.59 1.33
N ILE A 360 18.05 18.47 1.52
CA ILE A 360 17.13 17.93 0.49
C ILE A 360 16.98 18.92 -0.67
N SER A 361 16.89 20.21 -0.38
CA SER A 361 16.83 21.26 -1.40
C SER A 361 18.12 21.29 -2.24
N ARG A 362 19.30 21.25 -1.60
CA ARG A 362 20.59 21.22 -2.32
C ARG A 362 20.74 19.99 -3.23
N TYR A 363 20.32 18.82 -2.75
CA TYR A 363 20.30 17.60 -3.55
C TYR A 363 19.41 17.76 -4.78
N SER A 364 18.23 18.34 -4.62
CA SER A 364 17.28 18.55 -5.71
C SER A 364 17.80 19.58 -6.73
N ASP A 365 18.35 20.70 -6.25
CA ASP A 365 18.96 21.73 -7.09
C ASP A 365 20.12 21.17 -7.92
N PHE A 366 20.96 20.30 -7.33
CA PHE A 366 22.06 19.64 -8.04
C PHE A 366 21.54 18.85 -9.25
N PHE A 367 20.52 18.01 -9.06
CA PHE A 367 19.98 17.19 -10.15
C PHE A 367 19.16 17.99 -11.16
N VAL A 368 18.45 19.03 -10.74
CA VAL A 368 17.78 19.96 -11.66
C VAL A 368 18.81 20.66 -12.55
N ASN A 369 19.91 21.17 -11.98
CA ASN A 369 20.96 21.83 -12.74
C ASN A 369 21.67 20.85 -13.70
N ALA A 370 22.01 19.65 -13.24
CA ALA A 370 22.60 18.61 -14.08
C ALA A 370 21.69 18.22 -15.26
N GLY A 371 20.39 18.08 -15.01
CA GLY A 371 19.39 17.81 -16.05
C GLY A 371 19.27 18.95 -17.06
N GLN A 372 19.22 20.20 -16.58
CA GLN A 372 19.13 21.38 -17.45
C GLN A 372 20.40 21.58 -18.30
N GLU A 373 21.59 21.28 -17.75
CA GLU A 373 22.84 21.35 -18.49
C GLU A 373 22.88 20.35 -19.65
N LYS A 374 22.39 19.11 -19.43
CA LYS A 374 22.41 18.05 -20.44
C LYS A 374 21.29 18.17 -21.49
N TYR A 375 20.07 18.58 -21.11
CA TYR A 375 18.89 18.56 -21.99
C TYR A 375 18.32 19.93 -22.36
N GLY A 376 18.79 20.99 -21.70
CA GLY A 376 18.27 22.36 -21.85
C GLY A 376 17.04 22.63 -20.97
N LYS A 377 16.51 23.86 -21.09
CA LYS A 377 15.38 24.35 -20.27
C LYS A 377 14.02 24.32 -20.98
N GLU A 378 13.99 24.02 -22.28
CA GLU A 378 12.76 24.01 -23.05
C GLU A 378 12.04 22.65 -22.93
N SER A 379 10.75 22.69 -22.61
CA SER A 379 9.89 21.51 -22.46
C SER A 379 9.91 20.61 -23.70
N ILE A 380 10.08 19.30 -23.50
CA ILE A 380 10.07 18.31 -24.58
C ILE A 380 8.71 18.27 -25.29
N PHE A 381 7.62 18.57 -24.58
CA PHE A 381 6.26 18.59 -25.14
C PHE A 381 6.02 19.77 -26.08
N ILE A 382 6.85 20.82 -26.02
CA ILE A 382 6.87 21.90 -27.01
C ILE A 382 7.88 21.55 -28.11
N LYS A 383 9.14 21.34 -27.74
CA LYS A 383 10.27 21.17 -28.66
C LYS A 383 10.06 20.02 -29.64
N ASN A 384 9.57 18.88 -29.13
CA ASN A 384 9.41 17.64 -29.90
C ASN A 384 7.94 17.35 -30.25
N LYS A 385 7.06 18.35 -30.19
CA LYS A 385 5.61 18.19 -30.40
C LYS A 385 5.26 17.30 -31.60
N LYS A 386 5.82 17.58 -32.78
CA LYS A 386 5.50 16.86 -34.02
C LYS A 386 5.83 15.37 -33.94
N VAL A 387 6.96 15.03 -33.33
CA VAL A 387 7.44 13.63 -33.18
C VAL A 387 6.60 12.89 -32.14
N ILE A 388 6.23 13.56 -31.05
CA ILE A 388 5.34 13.00 -30.04
C ILE A 388 3.96 12.75 -30.65
N ASP A 389 3.38 13.74 -31.33
CA ASP A 389 2.06 13.63 -31.94
C ASP A 389 2.01 12.55 -33.03
N SER A 390 3.06 12.37 -33.85
CA SER A 390 3.11 11.28 -34.83
C SER A 390 3.13 9.90 -34.18
N SER A 391 3.86 9.75 -33.06
CA SER A 391 3.92 8.49 -32.30
C SER A 391 2.58 8.14 -31.65
N VAL A 392 1.68 9.12 -31.49
CA VAL A 392 0.36 8.99 -30.86
C VAL A 392 -0.73 8.60 -31.86
N VAL A 393 -0.62 9.03 -33.12
CA VAL A 393 -1.59 8.69 -34.18
C VAL A 393 -1.63 7.17 -34.45
N ASP A 394 -0.48 6.50 -34.37
CA ASP A 394 -0.34 5.06 -34.59
C ASP A 394 -1.02 4.17 -33.52
N ILE A 395 -1.51 4.78 -32.42
CA ILE A 395 -2.03 4.10 -31.23
C ILE A 395 -3.58 4.06 -31.19
N GLY A 396 -4.28 4.74 -32.11
CA GLY A 396 -5.75 4.77 -32.12
C GLY A 396 -6.34 5.69 -31.03
N PHE A 397 -5.65 6.79 -30.74
CA PHE A 397 -5.97 7.73 -29.65
C PHE A 397 -7.36 8.36 -29.71
N VAL A 398 -7.95 8.41 -30.90
CA VAL A 398 -9.34 8.79 -31.17
C VAL A 398 -10.31 8.01 -30.30
N ASP A 399 -10.17 6.69 -30.25
CA ASP A 399 -11.06 5.82 -29.49
C ASP A 399 -10.85 5.96 -27.98
N ILE A 400 -9.60 6.20 -27.56
CA ILE A 400 -9.23 6.46 -26.17
C ILE A 400 -9.88 7.76 -25.70
N ILE A 401 -9.80 8.84 -26.48
CA ILE A 401 -10.41 10.13 -26.17
C ILE A 401 -11.93 10.01 -26.10
N LYS A 402 -12.55 9.30 -27.04
CA LYS A 402 -14.01 9.08 -27.05
C LYS A 402 -14.46 8.34 -25.79
N ARG A 403 -13.77 7.26 -25.42
CA ARG A 403 -14.03 6.51 -24.18
C ARG A 403 -13.84 7.35 -22.93
N ILE A 404 -12.80 8.19 -22.88
CA ILE A 404 -12.54 9.12 -21.79
C ILE A 404 -13.71 10.11 -21.63
N SER A 405 -14.22 10.69 -22.73
CA SER A 405 -15.36 11.59 -22.69
C SER A 405 -16.63 10.88 -22.22
N GLU A 406 -16.95 9.72 -22.79
CA GLU A 406 -18.12 8.92 -22.40
C GLU A 406 -18.07 8.49 -20.93
N MET A 407 -16.88 8.15 -20.42
CA MET A 407 -16.67 7.79 -19.03
C MET A 407 -16.84 8.99 -18.09
N ALA A 408 -16.36 10.17 -18.48
CA ALA A 408 -16.60 11.42 -17.75
C ALA A 408 -18.10 11.70 -17.61
N ASP A 409 -18.84 11.59 -18.72
CA ASP A 409 -20.28 11.85 -18.75
C ASP A 409 -21.07 10.80 -17.94
N LYS A 410 -20.65 9.53 -17.95
CA LYS A 410 -21.25 8.49 -17.10
C LYS A 410 -21.01 8.74 -15.62
N LEU A 411 -19.79 9.15 -15.23
CA LEU A 411 -19.43 9.41 -13.84
C LEU A 411 -20.09 10.69 -13.30
N GLU A 412 -20.30 11.69 -14.15
CA GLU A 412 -21.04 12.92 -13.80
C GLU A 412 -22.53 12.64 -13.52
N ASN A 413 -23.11 11.64 -14.17
CA ASN A 413 -24.54 11.31 -14.13
C ASN A 413 -24.87 10.00 -13.38
N ALA A 414 -23.89 9.33 -12.76
CA ALA A 414 -24.12 8.07 -12.08
C ALA A 414 -24.94 8.27 -10.80
N ASP A 415 -26.14 7.65 -10.74
CA ASP A 415 -26.94 7.59 -9.52
C ASP A 415 -26.14 6.96 -8.37
N ASN A 416 -26.16 7.63 -7.21
CA ASN A 416 -25.47 7.29 -5.95
C ASN A 416 -25.83 5.91 -5.34
N SER A 417 -26.54 5.03 -6.06
CA SER A 417 -27.15 3.80 -5.54
C SER A 417 -26.50 2.49 -6.01
N LYS A 418 -25.58 2.51 -7.00
CA LYS A 418 -24.84 1.31 -7.40
C LYS A 418 -23.60 1.14 -6.53
N ASN A 419 -23.57 0.03 -5.78
CA ASN A 419 -22.47 -0.33 -4.90
C ASN A 419 -21.25 -0.79 -5.72
N ILE A 420 -20.38 0.14 -6.10
CA ILE A 420 -19.16 -0.07 -6.93
C ILE A 420 -17.99 -0.64 -6.08
N ARG A 421 -18.24 -0.99 -4.81
CA ARG A 421 -17.23 -1.39 -3.82
C ARG A 421 -16.40 -2.62 -4.24
N ASP A 422 -17.05 -3.67 -4.73
CA ASP A 422 -16.36 -4.89 -5.16
C ASP A 422 -15.47 -4.65 -6.39
N GLU A 423 -15.88 -3.75 -7.29
CA GLU A 423 -15.10 -3.38 -8.47
C GLU A 423 -13.86 -2.57 -8.08
N LYS A 424 -13.99 -1.63 -7.13
CA LYS A 424 -12.85 -0.89 -6.55
C LYS A 424 -11.84 -1.82 -5.88
N GLN A 425 -12.30 -2.79 -5.08
CA GLN A 425 -11.43 -3.78 -4.45
C GLN A 425 -10.66 -4.59 -5.51
N ARG A 426 -11.33 -5.08 -6.55
CA ARG A 426 -10.67 -5.81 -7.65
C ARG A 426 -9.58 -4.99 -8.35
N ILE A 427 -9.81 -3.70 -8.55
CA ILE A 427 -8.82 -2.80 -9.14
C ILE A 427 -7.60 -2.67 -8.21
N LEU A 428 -7.82 -2.43 -6.91
CA LEU A 428 -6.74 -2.34 -5.92
C LEU A 428 -5.92 -3.64 -5.83
N ASP A 429 -6.59 -4.80 -5.83
CA ASP A 429 -5.93 -6.11 -5.77
C ASP A 429 -5.08 -6.37 -7.01
N THR A 430 -5.60 -5.98 -8.18
CA THR A 430 -4.88 -6.12 -9.46
C THR A 430 -3.65 -5.22 -9.49
N GLN A 431 -3.78 -3.97 -9.04
CA GLN A 431 -2.66 -3.04 -8.93
C GLN A 431 -1.57 -3.55 -7.98
N SER A 432 -1.94 -4.03 -6.79
CA SER A 432 -1.00 -4.59 -5.83
C SER A 432 -0.24 -5.80 -6.37
N LYS A 433 -0.93 -6.72 -7.08
CA LYS A 433 -0.27 -7.87 -7.73
C LYS A 433 0.74 -7.43 -8.79
N VAL A 434 0.40 -6.42 -9.59
CA VAL A 434 1.29 -5.89 -10.63
C VAL A 434 2.50 -5.19 -10.01
N ILE A 435 2.31 -4.35 -8.99
CA ILE A 435 3.41 -3.65 -8.29
C ILE A 435 4.34 -4.67 -7.60
N GLY A 436 3.79 -5.67 -6.91
CA GLY A 436 4.57 -6.74 -6.28
C GLY A 436 5.41 -7.53 -7.28
N SER A 437 4.86 -7.78 -8.48
CA SER A 437 5.56 -8.47 -9.58
C SER A 437 6.66 -7.61 -10.22
N LEU A 438 6.44 -6.30 -10.33
CA LEU A 438 7.42 -5.36 -10.90
C LEU A 438 8.57 -5.02 -9.92
N SER A 439 8.32 -5.15 -8.61
CA SER A 439 9.32 -4.91 -7.54
C SER A 439 10.43 -5.97 -7.50
N GLN A 440 10.28 -7.07 -8.24
CA GLN A 440 11.26 -8.16 -8.35
C GLN A 440 12.23 -8.00 -9.54
N ARG A 441 12.45 -6.78 -10.03
CA ARG A 441 13.50 -6.53 -11.02
C ARG A 441 14.87 -6.48 -10.34
N ASN A 442 15.68 -7.49 -10.60
CA ASN A 442 17.08 -7.56 -10.20
C ASN A 442 17.89 -6.42 -10.83
N SER A 443 18.51 -5.58 -10.00
CA SER A 443 19.42 -4.48 -10.36
C SER A 443 20.84 -4.95 -10.76
N SER A 444 21.04 -6.24 -10.98
CA SER A 444 22.36 -6.84 -11.19
C SER A 444 22.86 -6.81 -12.65
N LYS A 445 22.32 -5.92 -13.50
CA LYS A 445 22.71 -5.82 -14.93
C LYS A 445 23.10 -4.42 -15.43
N ASP A 446 23.25 -3.43 -14.55
CA ASP A 446 23.53 -2.05 -14.99
C ASP A 446 25.02 -1.79 -15.33
N SER A 447 25.93 -2.74 -15.05
CA SER A 447 27.37 -2.58 -15.29
C SER A 447 27.83 -2.80 -16.73
N GLU A 448 26.92 -3.13 -17.66
CA GLU A 448 27.22 -3.37 -19.09
C GLU A 448 26.74 -2.21 -20.01
N LEU A 449 26.24 -1.12 -19.44
CA LEU A 449 25.70 0.02 -20.21
C LEU A 449 26.81 1.02 -20.61
N GLU A 450 26.67 1.66 -21.76
CA GLU A 450 27.56 2.75 -22.20
C GLU A 450 27.57 3.93 -21.20
N ASP A 451 28.72 4.60 -21.04
CA ASP A 451 28.93 5.66 -20.04
C ASP A 451 27.89 6.79 -20.14
N GLU A 452 27.48 7.18 -21.35
CA GLU A 452 26.46 8.22 -21.57
C GLU A 452 25.08 7.82 -21.00
N ILE A 453 24.74 6.53 -21.10
CA ILE A 453 23.50 5.94 -20.60
C ILE A 453 23.55 5.86 -19.07
N GLN A 454 24.71 5.52 -18.50
CA GLN A 454 24.90 5.51 -17.05
C GLN A 454 24.69 6.90 -16.43
N VAL A 455 25.26 7.96 -17.03
CA VAL A 455 25.08 9.34 -16.58
C VAL A 455 23.61 9.77 -16.66
N GLU A 456 22.90 9.37 -17.72
CA GLU A 456 21.48 9.65 -17.88
C GLU A 456 20.63 8.96 -16.80
N PHE A 457 20.87 7.67 -16.54
CA PHE A 457 20.19 6.95 -15.46
C PHE A 457 20.50 7.55 -14.09
N PHE A 458 21.74 7.98 -13.85
CA PHE A 458 22.13 8.65 -12.61
C PHE A 458 21.34 9.95 -12.39
N ILE A 459 21.22 10.79 -13.42
CA ILE A 459 20.42 12.03 -13.34
C ILE A 459 18.94 11.70 -13.14
N LEU A 460 18.42 10.72 -13.88
CA LEU A 460 17.01 10.35 -13.82
C LEU A 460 16.62 9.75 -12.46
N ASP A 461 17.44 8.88 -11.89
CA ASP A 461 17.24 8.30 -10.55
C ASP A 461 17.32 9.38 -9.46
N GLY A 462 18.32 10.27 -9.56
CA GLY A 462 18.45 11.40 -8.65
C GLY A 462 17.25 12.35 -8.68
N LEU A 463 16.74 12.69 -9.87
CA LEU A 463 15.54 13.50 -10.04
C LEU A 463 14.27 12.80 -9.54
N SER A 464 14.11 11.51 -9.82
CA SER A 464 13.02 10.69 -9.31
C SER A 464 12.98 10.75 -7.78
N ARG A 465 14.13 10.53 -7.15
CA ARG A 465 14.27 10.56 -5.70
C ARG A 465 14.06 11.96 -5.12
N ALA A 466 14.70 12.98 -5.69
CA ALA A 466 14.54 14.39 -5.31
C ALA A 466 13.06 14.79 -5.33
N SER A 467 12.32 14.40 -6.38
CA SER A 467 10.89 14.70 -6.50
C SER A 467 10.09 14.14 -5.32
N ILE A 468 10.34 12.89 -4.93
CA ILE A 468 9.63 12.24 -3.82
C ILE A 468 9.97 12.93 -2.50
N LEU A 469 11.24 13.23 -2.26
CA LEU A 469 11.70 13.82 -1.00
C LEU A 469 11.21 15.26 -0.82
N CYS A 470 11.33 16.11 -1.85
CA CYS A 470 10.81 17.48 -1.81
C CYS A 470 9.29 17.52 -1.63
N LEU A 471 8.55 16.69 -2.37
CA LEU A 471 7.10 16.61 -2.24
C LEU A 471 6.69 16.10 -0.87
N THR A 472 7.41 15.14 -0.29
CA THR A 472 7.15 14.64 1.06
C THR A 472 7.40 15.74 2.10
N LEU A 473 8.51 16.47 1.98
CA LEU A 473 8.85 17.54 2.91
C LEU A 473 7.79 18.66 2.87
N LEU A 474 7.35 19.05 1.68
CA LEU A 474 6.34 20.09 1.50
C LEU A 474 4.92 19.61 1.87
N GLY A 475 4.53 18.40 1.46
CA GLY A 475 3.21 17.83 1.71
C GLY A 475 2.98 17.50 3.18
N SER A 476 3.87 16.68 3.76
CA SER A 476 3.78 16.25 5.17
C SER A 476 4.12 17.38 6.12
N GLY A 477 5.13 18.19 5.78
CA GLY A 477 5.51 19.38 6.56
C GLY A 477 4.63 20.61 6.29
N SER A 478 3.52 20.47 5.56
CA SER A 478 2.69 21.58 5.07
C SER A 478 2.12 22.48 6.16
N GLU A 479 2.03 22.03 7.41
CA GLU A 479 1.63 22.86 8.56
C GLU A 479 2.79 23.21 9.49
N SER A 480 3.84 22.41 9.51
CA SER A 480 4.96 22.53 10.46
C SER A 480 6.06 23.47 9.97
N ILE A 481 6.25 23.60 8.65
CA ILE A 481 7.23 24.51 8.05
C ILE A 481 6.64 25.90 7.84
N ASN A 482 7.50 26.92 7.82
CA ASN A 482 7.07 28.31 7.64
C ASN A 482 6.80 28.64 6.17
N LYS A 483 6.15 29.80 5.92
CA LYS A 483 5.75 30.23 4.57
C LYS A 483 6.92 30.32 3.58
N HIS A 484 8.04 30.92 3.98
CA HIS A 484 9.21 31.09 3.11
C HIS A 484 9.76 29.74 2.63
N ILE A 485 9.92 28.80 3.56
CA ILE A 485 10.37 27.44 3.26
C ILE A 485 9.39 26.74 2.31
N LYS A 486 8.07 26.92 2.49
CA LYS A 486 7.06 26.37 1.55
C LYS A 486 7.21 26.94 0.16
N GLU A 487 7.43 28.25 0.02
CA GLU A 487 7.59 28.90 -1.28
C GLU A 487 8.83 28.39 -2.01
N ASP A 488 9.96 28.23 -1.30
CA ASP A 488 11.20 27.67 -1.87
C ASP A 488 11.03 26.20 -2.28
N LEU A 489 10.45 25.38 -1.41
CA LEU A 489 10.21 23.97 -1.71
C LEU A 489 9.18 23.77 -2.81
N LEU A 490 8.18 24.66 -2.91
CA LEU A 490 7.18 24.63 -3.97
C LEU A 490 7.86 24.84 -5.32
N LYS A 491 8.74 25.86 -5.40
CA LYS A 491 9.55 26.12 -6.59
C LYS A 491 10.42 24.90 -6.92
N THR A 492 11.17 24.41 -5.95
CA THR A 492 12.09 23.26 -6.11
C THR A 492 11.33 22.01 -6.56
N SER A 493 10.15 21.75 -5.99
CA SER A 493 9.30 20.61 -6.35
C SER A 493 8.81 20.70 -7.78
N ILE A 494 8.35 21.88 -8.22
CA ILE A 494 7.88 22.10 -9.59
C ILE A 494 9.04 21.98 -10.58
N ASP A 495 10.18 22.60 -10.30
CA ASP A 495 11.37 22.55 -11.16
C ASP A 495 11.88 21.10 -11.30
N THR A 496 11.97 20.37 -10.18
CA THR A 496 12.37 18.95 -10.16
C THR A 496 11.40 18.08 -10.94
N CYS A 497 10.09 18.20 -10.69
CA CYS A 497 9.06 17.43 -11.37
C CYS A 497 9.02 17.72 -12.88
N SER A 498 9.20 18.99 -13.27
CA SER A 498 9.22 19.41 -14.68
C SER A 498 10.39 18.78 -15.43
N ILE A 499 11.61 18.93 -14.89
CA ILE A 499 12.83 18.36 -15.50
C ILE A 499 12.81 16.83 -15.49
N PHE A 500 12.32 16.22 -14.40
CA PHE A 500 12.18 14.76 -14.32
C PHE A 500 11.24 14.22 -15.41
N MET A 501 10.07 14.84 -15.57
CA MET A 501 9.10 14.47 -16.60
C MET A 501 9.70 14.60 -18.01
N ASP A 502 10.43 15.68 -18.28
CA ASP A 502 11.03 15.95 -19.59
C ASP A 502 12.12 14.92 -19.95
N ILE A 503 13.07 14.67 -19.04
CA ILE A 503 14.18 13.73 -19.28
C ILE A 503 13.67 12.29 -19.39
N TRP A 504 12.69 11.92 -18.55
CA TRP A 504 12.11 10.59 -18.65
C TRP A 504 11.36 10.40 -19.97
N MET A 505 10.60 11.40 -20.40
CA MET A 505 9.94 11.35 -21.71
C MET A 505 10.96 11.26 -22.86
N TYR A 506 12.08 11.97 -22.76
CA TYR A 506 13.18 11.87 -23.74
C TYR A 506 13.69 10.43 -23.87
N ASN A 507 13.89 9.75 -22.73
CA ASN A 507 14.25 8.33 -22.70
C ASN A 507 13.21 7.44 -23.35
N ARG A 508 11.92 7.66 -23.08
CA ARG A 508 10.83 6.86 -23.67
C ARG A 508 10.71 7.05 -25.18
N MET A 509 11.00 8.25 -25.68
CA MET A 509 10.97 8.54 -27.11
C MET A 509 12.09 7.88 -27.92
N ARG A 510 13.19 7.44 -27.27
CA ARG A 510 14.27 6.68 -27.94
C ARG A 510 13.89 5.22 -28.24
N ILE A 511 12.80 4.72 -27.66
CA ILE A 511 12.33 3.36 -27.92
C ILE A 511 11.73 3.29 -29.32
N ASP A 512 12.33 2.49 -30.20
CA ASP A 512 11.80 2.24 -31.53
C ASP A 512 10.64 1.23 -31.49
N PHE A 513 9.45 1.73 -31.14
CA PHE A 513 8.24 0.93 -31.13
C PHE A 513 7.85 0.40 -32.52
N LYS A 514 8.29 1.06 -33.59
CA LYS A 514 8.00 0.63 -34.95
C LYS A 514 8.78 -0.65 -35.27
N ASP A 515 10.06 -0.69 -34.94
CA ASP A 515 10.89 -1.89 -35.12
C ASP A 515 10.46 -3.02 -34.19
N ILE A 516 10.12 -2.73 -32.92
CA ILE A 516 9.55 -3.73 -32.00
C ILE A 516 8.26 -4.32 -32.58
N LYS A 517 7.35 -3.47 -33.09
CA LYS A 517 6.09 -3.89 -33.68
C LYS A 517 6.31 -4.72 -34.95
N ASN A 518 7.19 -4.29 -35.85
CA ASN A 518 7.51 -5.01 -37.09
C ASN A 518 8.16 -6.37 -36.79
N SER A 519 9.05 -6.42 -35.81
CA SER A 519 9.70 -7.66 -35.38
C SER A 519 8.68 -8.63 -34.77
N LEU A 520 7.91 -8.19 -33.77
CA LEU A 520 6.95 -9.06 -33.07
C LEU A 520 5.77 -9.48 -33.94
N LEU A 521 5.33 -8.62 -34.88
CA LEU A 521 4.24 -8.94 -35.80
C LEU A 521 4.68 -9.59 -37.10
N SER A 522 5.97 -9.93 -37.24
CA SER A 522 6.48 -10.66 -38.41
C SER A 522 5.80 -12.02 -38.55
N ASP A 523 5.60 -12.47 -39.79
CA ASP A 523 4.96 -13.77 -40.08
C ASP A 523 5.70 -14.92 -39.40
N THR A 524 7.03 -14.83 -39.29
CA THR A 524 7.88 -15.80 -38.59
C THR A 524 7.59 -15.87 -37.09
N ASN A 525 7.51 -14.72 -36.42
CA ASN A 525 7.32 -14.67 -34.96
C ASN A 525 5.88 -14.99 -34.56
N ILE A 526 4.90 -14.54 -35.34
CA ILE A 526 3.49 -14.88 -35.09
C ILE A 526 3.25 -16.38 -35.30
N SER A 527 3.82 -16.97 -36.36
CA SER A 527 3.69 -18.41 -36.59
C SER A 527 4.35 -19.23 -35.47
N ALA A 528 5.49 -18.76 -34.94
CA ALA A 528 6.14 -19.38 -33.79
C ALA A 528 5.28 -19.27 -32.51
N PHE A 529 4.66 -18.11 -32.28
CA PHE A 529 3.78 -17.88 -31.13
C PHE A 529 2.49 -18.70 -31.20
N VAL A 530 1.87 -18.80 -32.37
CA VAL A 530 0.66 -19.62 -32.60
C VAL A 530 0.96 -21.10 -32.33
N LYS A 531 2.12 -21.59 -32.79
CA LYS A 531 2.60 -22.95 -32.50
C LYS A 531 2.86 -23.19 -31.02
N SER A 532 3.40 -22.21 -30.28
CA SER A 532 3.70 -22.39 -28.85
C SER A 532 2.45 -22.45 -27.96
N ILE A 533 1.34 -21.85 -28.39
CA ILE A 533 0.06 -21.88 -27.67
C ILE A 533 -0.92 -22.95 -28.20
N ASN A 534 -0.48 -23.82 -29.12
CA ASN A 534 -1.30 -24.84 -29.79
C ASN A 534 -2.61 -24.27 -30.40
N ALA A 535 -2.57 -23.07 -30.97
CA ALA A 535 -3.71 -22.48 -31.65
C ALA A 535 -3.75 -22.84 -33.15
N ASP A 536 -4.94 -22.88 -33.73
CA ASP A 536 -5.13 -23.17 -35.15
C ASP A 536 -4.54 -22.08 -36.06
N GLU A 537 -4.01 -22.46 -37.22
CA GLU A 537 -3.45 -21.53 -38.22
C GLU A 537 -4.48 -20.50 -38.72
N SER A 538 -5.79 -20.81 -38.67
CA SER A 538 -6.86 -19.86 -38.96
C SER A 538 -6.96 -18.71 -37.94
N SER A 539 -6.31 -18.83 -36.78
CA SER A 539 -6.27 -17.81 -35.73
C SER A 539 -5.13 -16.79 -35.90
N ILE A 540 -4.23 -17.00 -36.88
CA ILE A 540 -3.04 -16.15 -37.10
C ILE A 540 -3.41 -14.67 -37.26
N GLU A 541 -4.41 -14.34 -38.08
CA GLU A 541 -4.83 -12.96 -38.30
C GLU A 541 -5.46 -12.33 -37.05
N LYS A 542 -6.24 -13.11 -36.29
CA LYS A 542 -6.86 -12.66 -35.04
C LYS A 542 -5.79 -12.37 -33.98
N ILE A 543 -4.85 -13.31 -33.78
CA ILE A 543 -3.73 -13.15 -32.84
C ILE A 543 -2.84 -11.98 -33.24
N ARG A 544 -2.58 -11.80 -34.54
CA ARG A 544 -1.86 -10.63 -35.07
C ARG A 544 -2.55 -9.33 -34.70
N LYS A 545 -3.87 -9.25 -34.86
CA LYS A 545 -4.67 -8.09 -34.52
C LYS A 545 -4.66 -7.82 -33.01
N ASP A 546 -4.85 -8.85 -32.19
CA ASP A 546 -4.87 -8.74 -30.73
C ASP A 546 -3.49 -8.31 -30.18
N LEU A 547 -2.40 -8.89 -30.68
CA LEU A 547 -1.03 -8.48 -30.36
C LEU A 547 -0.74 -7.05 -30.81
N ALA A 548 -1.21 -6.64 -31.99
CA ALA A 548 -1.06 -5.27 -32.46
C ALA A 548 -1.79 -4.27 -31.55
N THR A 549 -3.00 -4.60 -31.09
CA THR A 549 -3.74 -3.80 -30.11
C THR A 549 -3.02 -3.75 -28.76
N PHE A 550 -2.50 -4.89 -28.27
CA PHE A 550 -1.74 -4.93 -27.03
C PHE A 550 -0.46 -4.08 -27.11
N LEU A 551 0.29 -4.18 -28.21
CA LEU A 551 1.51 -3.39 -28.42
C LEU A 551 1.21 -1.89 -28.50
N ALA A 552 0.10 -1.50 -29.14
CA ALA A 552 -0.35 -0.11 -29.16
C ALA A 552 -0.70 0.39 -27.75
N PHE A 553 -1.41 -0.41 -26.95
CA PHE A 553 -1.72 -0.08 -25.56
C PHE A 553 -0.46 0.02 -24.69
N PHE A 554 0.48 -0.91 -24.86
CA PHE A 554 1.78 -0.90 -24.19
C PHE A 554 2.56 0.36 -24.52
N GLN A 555 2.69 0.71 -25.80
CA GLN A 555 3.32 1.94 -26.27
C GLN A 555 2.66 3.18 -25.65
N SER A 556 1.33 3.24 -25.64
CA SER A 556 0.60 4.33 -24.99
C SER A 556 0.96 4.49 -23.52
N ASN A 557 0.98 3.38 -22.77
CA ASN A 557 1.26 3.43 -21.34
C ASN A 557 2.70 3.85 -21.07
N VAL A 558 3.67 3.34 -21.83
CA VAL A 558 5.09 3.70 -21.68
C VAL A 558 5.31 5.19 -21.95
N LEU A 559 4.64 5.77 -22.95
CA LEU A 559 4.73 7.20 -23.26
C LEU A 559 3.97 8.09 -22.25
N MET A 560 2.89 7.59 -21.65
CA MET A 560 2.13 8.33 -20.62
C MET A 560 2.74 8.22 -19.22
N GLU A 561 3.54 7.20 -18.96
CA GLU A 561 4.10 6.90 -17.63
C GLU A 561 4.84 8.08 -16.97
N PRO A 562 5.73 8.82 -17.66
CA PRO A 562 6.41 9.96 -17.05
C PRO A 562 5.44 11.01 -16.47
N ILE A 563 4.39 11.31 -17.22
CA ILE A 563 3.37 12.30 -16.85
C ILE A 563 2.56 11.76 -15.67
N ASN A 564 2.02 10.55 -15.81
CA ASN A 564 1.15 9.96 -14.80
C ASN A 564 1.88 9.77 -13.47
N ARG A 565 3.15 9.36 -13.48
CA ARG A 565 3.95 9.17 -12.26
C ARG A 565 4.22 10.49 -11.55
N VAL A 566 4.62 11.54 -12.28
CA VAL A 566 4.87 12.87 -11.71
C VAL A 566 3.58 13.45 -11.12
N LEU A 567 2.46 13.39 -11.85
CA LEU A 567 1.18 13.89 -11.34
C LEU A 567 0.68 13.08 -10.14
N SER A 568 0.85 11.75 -10.16
CA SER A 568 0.49 10.90 -9.02
C SER A 568 1.32 11.20 -7.78
N ASN A 569 2.63 11.44 -7.92
CA ASN A 569 3.47 11.84 -6.80
C ASN A 569 3.08 13.23 -6.28
N LEU A 570 2.90 14.21 -7.18
CA LEU A 570 2.54 15.58 -6.85
C LEU A 570 1.23 15.66 -6.06
N CYS A 571 0.15 15.11 -6.63
CA CYS A 571 -1.18 15.12 -6.03
C CYS A 571 -1.29 14.14 -4.86
N GLY A 572 -0.65 12.97 -4.94
CA GLY A 572 -0.74 11.92 -3.92
C GLY A 572 0.07 12.23 -2.65
N ILE A 573 1.23 12.88 -2.77
CA ILE A 573 2.11 13.19 -1.64
C ILE A 573 1.83 14.60 -1.09
N ALA A 574 1.61 15.59 -1.97
CA ALA A 574 1.53 17.00 -1.60
C ALA A 574 0.22 17.69 -1.97
N GLY A 575 -0.81 16.95 -2.42
CA GLY A 575 -2.14 17.49 -2.75
C GLY A 575 -2.99 17.84 -1.52
N VAL A 576 -2.44 18.57 -0.55
CA VAL A 576 -3.14 18.95 0.68
C VAL A 576 -3.80 20.33 0.57
N PRO A 577 -5.05 20.51 1.04
CA PRO A 577 -5.77 21.78 0.89
C PRO A 577 -5.04 23.00 1.49
N VAL A 578 -4.30 22.81 2.59
CA VAL A 578 -3.56 23.89 3.27
C VAL A 578 -2.49 24.55 2.39
N LEU A 579 -2.02 23.86 1.34
CA LEU A 579 -1.05 24.42 0.39
C LEU A 579 -1.70 25.28 -0.70
N SER A 580 -3.03 25.23 -0.88
CA SER A 580 -3.76 25.97 -1.93
C SER A 580 -3.40 27.48 -1.99
N PRO A 581 -3.34 28.24 -0.87
CA PRO A 581 -2.96 29.64 -0.91
C PRO A 581 -1.54 29.88 -1.42
N ILE A 582 -0.60 28.97 -1.17
CA ILE A 582 0.79 29.14 -1.61
C ILE A 582 0.93 28.73 -3.08
N ILE A 583 0.28 27.63 -3.46
CA ILE A 583 0.25 27.14 -4.85
C ILE A 583 -0.37 28.19 -5.77
N SER A 584 -1.47 28.82 -5.39
CA SER A 584 -2.15 29.85 -6.22
C SER A 584 -1.29 31.10 -6.48
N HIS A 585 -0.46 31.51 -5.50
CA HIS A 585 0.40 32.70 -5.61
C HIS A 585 1.74 32.44 -6.31
N TYR A 586 2.09 31.17 -6.52
CA TYR A 586 3.32 30.83 -7.21
C TYR A 586 3.31 31.32 -8.67
N LYS A 587 4.41 31.97 -9.07
CA LYS A 587 4.57 32.50 -10.43
C LYS A 587 5.34 31.50 -11.28
N ALA A 588 4.61 30.55 -11.86
CA ALA A 588 5.19 29.57 -12.77
C ALA A 588 5.85 30.25 -13.98
N THR A 589 7.10 29.87 -14.22
CA THR A 589 8.00 30.45 -15.23
C THR A 589 7.72 29.90 -16.63
N ASP A 590 7.48 28.60 -16.74
CA ASP A 590 7.26 27.89 -18.00
C ASP A 590 5.88 27.20 -18.09
N ILE A 591 5.58 26.58 -19.24
CA ILE A 591 4.29 25.94 -19.48
C ILE A 591 4.10 24.65 -18.68
N ASN A 592 5.16 23.85 -18.48
CA ASN A 592 5.09 22.61 -17.72
C ASN A 592 4.82 22.97 -16.25
N ALA A 593 5.54 23.95 -15.71
CA ALA A 593 5.32 24.50 -14.38
C ALA A 593 3.87 25.00 -14.19
N LYS A 594 3.31 25.71 -15.18
CA LYS A 594 1.90 26.16 -15.16
C LYS A 594 0.92 24.99 -15.17
N ILE A 595 1.19 23.94 -15.94
CA ILE A 595 0.37 22.72 -15.98
C ILE A 595 0.42 22.00 -14.63
N LEU A 596 1.62 21.73 -14.11
CA LEU A 596 1.82 21.10 -12.80
C LEU A 596 1.13 21.88 -11.69
N GLN A 597 1.32 23.21 -11.65
CA GLN A 597 0.63 24.11 -10.71
C GLN A 597 -0.89 23.99 -10.83
N SER A 598 -1.44 24.01 -12.05
CA SER A 598 -2.89 23.97 -12.26
C SER A 598 -3.54 22.65 -11.81
N ILE A 599 -2.87 21.51 -12.06
CA ILE A 599 -3.36 20.19 -11.67
C ILE A 599 -3.21 20.00 -10.16
N TRP A 600 -2.10 20.46 -9.58
CA TRP A 600 -1.91 20.44 -8.14
C TRP A 600 -2.93 21.30 -7.41
N LEU A 601 -3.22 22.50 -7.94
CA LEU A 601 -4.26 23.35 -7.38
C LEU A 601 -5.64 22.74 -7.54
N LEU A 602 -5.92 21.98 -8.62
CA LEU A 602 -7.18 21.25 -8.77
C LEU A 602 -7.36 20.20 -7.67
N GLU A 603 -6.27 19.55 -7.26
CA GLU A 603 -6.29 18.62 -6.13
C GLU A 603 -6.52 19.32 -4.78
N ALA A 604 -5.82 20.44 -4.54
CA ALA A 604 -5.90 21.16 -3.26
C ALA A 604 -7.16 22.04 -3.13
N SER A 605 -7.68 22.57 -4.24
CA SER A 605 -8.83 23.49 -4.34
C SER A 605 -9.47 23.37 -5.73
N PRO A 606 -10.42 22.43 -5.93
CA PRO A 606 -10.95 22.08 -7.24
C PRO A 606 -11.53 23.26 -8.04
N ASP A 607 -12.16 24.20 -7.37
CA ASP A 607 -12.73 25.41 -7.96
C ASP A 607 -11.66 26.33 -8.59
N GLN A 608 -10.61 26.66 -7.83
CA GLN A 608 -9.51 27.52 -8.26
C GLN A 608 -8.67 26.81 -9.31
N GLY A 609 -8.34 25.54 -9.07
CA GLY A 609 -7.57 24.72 -10.01
C GLY A 609 -8.24 24.61 -11.37
N PHE A 610 -9.57 24.46 -11.42
CA PHE A 610 -10.31 24.45 -12.69
C PHE A 610 -10.14 25.75 -13.48
N GLN A 611 -10.17 26.93 -12.82
CA GLN A 611 -9.94 28.21 -13.52
C GLN A 611 -8.53 28.29 -14.10
N TYR A 612 -7.52 27.81 -13.37
CA TYR A 612 -6.14 27.74 -13.86
C TYR A 612 -6.03 26.79 -15.05
N ILE A 613 -6.59 25.57 -14.96
CA ILE A 613 -6.62 24.61 -16.07
C ILE A 613 -7.25 25.24 -17.32
N LYS A 614 -8.38 25.93 -17.16
CA LYS A 614 -9.04 26.63 -18.26
C LYS A 614 -8.11 27.64 -18.92
N SER A 615 -7.42 28.48 -18.14
CA SER A 615 -6.49 29.48 -18.67
C SER A 615 -5.27 28.86 -19.39
N VAL A 616 -4.69 27.80 -18.82
CA VAL A 616 -3.49 27.13 -19.33
C VAL A 616 -3.81 26.38 -20.62
N PHE A 617 -4.87 25.56 -20.63
CA PHE A 617 -5.20 24.72 -21.79
C PHE A 617 -5.93 25.45 -22.91
N GLN A 618 -6.45 26.65 -22.67
CA GLN A 618 -6.89 27.56 -23.73
C GLN A 618 -5.73 27.90 -24.66
N ASN A 619 -4.55 28.23 -24.12
CA ASN A 619 -3.41 28.69 -24.92
C ASN A 619 -2.33 27.62 -25.13
N TYR A 620 -2.47 26.44 -24.52
CA TYR A 620 -1.51 25.35 -24.66
C TYR A 620 -1.44 24.83 -26.11
N ASN A 621 -0.26 24.93 -26.71
CA ASN A 621 0.04 24.55 -28.09
C ASN A 621 1.03 23.38 -28.21
N GLY A 622 1.39 22.70 -27.11
CA GLY A 622 2.29 21.55 -27.11
C GLY A 622 1.64 20.23 -27.56
N ALA A 623 2.28 19.11 -27.24
CA ALA A 623 1.88 17.76 -27.64
C ALA A 623 0.49 17.33 -27.13
N SER A 624 -0.25 16.61 -27.98
CA SER A 624 -1.58 16.06 -27.68
C SER A 624 -1.53 14.93 -26.67
N LEU A 625 -0.40 14.19 -26.61
CA LEU A 625 -0.15 13.17 -25.60
C LEU A 625 -0.34 13.70 -24.18
N LEU A 626 0.18 14.90 -23.89
CA LEU A 626 0.11 15.51 -22.56
C LEU A 626 -1.35 15.77 -22.17
N ARG A 627 -2.18 16.26 -23.10
CA ARG A 627 -3.62 16.47 -22.87
C ARG A 627 -4.30 15.17 -22.46
N VAL A 628 -4.06 14.07 -23.18
CA VAL A 628 -4.75 12.80 -22.89
C VAL A 628 -4.22 12.10 -21.65
N ALA A 629 -2.92 12.14 -21.40
CA ALA A 629 -2.35 11.63 -20.15
C ALA A 629 -2.98 12.33 -18.95
N ILE A 630 -3.05 13.67 -18.98
CA ILE A 630 -3.69 14.46 -17.93
C ILE A 630 -5.17 14.12 -17.80
N SER A 631 -5.90 14.04 -18.91
CA SER A 631 -7.32 13.68 -18.87
C SER A 631 -7.57 12.30 -18.28
N ARG A 632 -6.75 11.30 -18.62
CA ARG A 632 -6.81 9.97 -18.04
C ARG A 632 -6.52 10.01 -16.54
N PHE A 633 -5.47 10.71 -16.13
CA PHE A 633 -5.14 10.91 -14.72
C PHE A 633 -6.31 11.55 -13.95
N LEU A 634 -6.93 12.61 -14.49
CA LEU A 634 -8.05 13.28 -13.86
C LEU A 634 -9.31 12.41 -13.77
N LEU A 635 -9.56 11.54 -14.75
CA LEU A 635 -10.63 10.54 -14.67
C LEU A 635 -10.36 9.50 -13.58
N ASP A 636 -9.13 9.03 -13.47
CA ASP A 636 -8.75 8.10 -12.41
C ASP A 636 -8.99 8.77 -11.05
N ARG A 637 -8.62 10.06 -10.87
CA ARG A 637 -8.94 10.82 -9.64
C ARG A 637 -10.45 10.95 -9.40
N LEU A 638 -11.23 11.29 -10.43
CA LEU A 638 -12.69 11.39 -10.36
C LEU A 638 -13.34 10.07 -9.90
N TYR A 639 -12.88 8.93 -10.42
CA TYR A 639 -13.34 7.61 -10.01
C TYR A 639 -13.10 7.35 -8.52
N TRP A 640 -12.06 7.92 -7.91
CA TRP A 640 -11.80 7.80 -6.47
C TRP A 640 -12.44 8.91 -5.62
N GLN A 641 -12.86 10.03 -6.21
CA GLN A 641 -13.40 11.22 -5.51
C GLN A 641 -14.91 11.46 -5.70
N HIS A 642 -15.63 10.56 -6.38
CA HIS A 642 -17.07 10.67 -6.67
C HIS A 642 -17.99 10.87 -5.45
N TYR A 643 -17.50 10.65 -4.22
CA TYR A 643 -18.27 10.88 -2.99
C TYR A 643 -18.48 12.37 -2.65
N GLN A 644 -17.72 13.30 -3.25
CA GLN A 644 -17.93 14.76 -3.13
C GLN A 644 -18.53 15.30 -4.43
N THR A 645 -19.87 15.41 -4.49
CA THR A 645 -20.62 15.77 -5.70
C THR A 645 -20.17 17.09 -6.33
N ASP A 646 -19.86 18.11 -5.53
CA ASP A 646 -19.43 19.42 -6.06
C ASP A 646 -18.01 19.39 -6.63
N ASN A 647 -17.10 18.66 -5.97
CA ASN A 647 -15.72 18.51 -6.43
C ASN A 647 -15.63 17.65 -7.69
N SER A 648 -16.41 16.57 -7.76
CA SER A 648 -16.46 15.66 -8.91
C SER A 648 -16.74 16.39 -10.24
N ARG A 649 -17.61 17.41 -10.21
CA ARG A 649 -17.93 18.25 -11.38
C ARG A 649 -16.74 19.06 -11.86
N PHE A 650 -15.89 19.58 -10.97
CA PHE A 650 -14.69 20.33 -11.38
C PHE A 650 -13.68 19.42 -12.10
N PHE A 651 -13.50 18.18 -11.65
CA PHE A 651 -12.64 17.20 -12.33
C PHE A 651 -13.20 16.80 -13.71
N ALA A 652 -14.49 16.50 -13.80
CA ALA A 652 -15.13 16.18 -15.09
C ALA A 652 -15.02 17.35 -16.08
N ASN A 653 -15.27 18.59 -15.63
CA ASN A 653 -15.15 19.79 -16.45
C ASN A 653 -13.68 20.07 -16.85
N ALA A 654 -12.72 19.82 -15.96
CA ALA A 654 -11.31 19.92 -16.26
C ALA A 654 -10.90 18.95 -17.38
N VAL A 655 -11.36 17.69 -17.33
CA VAL A 655 -11.15 16.68 -18.40
C VAL A 655 -11.66 17.21 -19.74
N LYS A 656 -12.90 17.69 -19.79
CA LYS A 656 -13.52 18.25 -21.00
C LYS A 656 -12.71 19.43 -21.56
N GLN A 657 -12.24 20.32 -20.68
CA GLN A 657 -11.46 21.49 -21.07
C GLN A 657 -10.06 21.15 -21.60
N VAL A 658 -9.40 20.14 -21.03
CA VAL A 658 -8.08 19.67 -21.47
C VAL A 658 -8.16 19.02 -22.86
N ILE A 659 -9.25 18.32 -23.19
CA ILE A 659 -9.40 17.61 -24.48
C ILE A 659 -9.87 18.53 -25.61
N LYS A 660 -10.66 19.58 -25.33
CA LYS A 660 -11.40 20.40 -26.31
C LYS A 660 -10.63 20.87 -27.56
N ARG A 661 -9.31 21.06 -27.50
CA ARG A 661 -8.46 21.59 -28.60
C ARG A 661 -7.55 20.57 -29.28
N THR A 662 -7.72 19.26 -29.05
CA THR A 662 -6.95 18.22 -29.78
C THR A 662 -7.31 18.11 -31.27
N GLY A 663 -8.29 18.89 -31.76
CA GLY A 663 -8.62 18.97 -33.20
C GLY A 663 -9.50 17.84 -33.73
N LEU A 664 -9.94 16.93 -32.86
CA LEU A 664 -10.94 15.91 -33.19
C LEU A 664 -12.34 16.49 -32.97
N GLN A 665 -12.82 17.29 -33.94
CA GLN A 665 -14.23 17.65 -34.00
C GLN A 665 -15.04 16.38 -34.28
N TYR A 666 -15.78 15.88 -33.31
CA TYR A 666 -16.83 14.92 -33.57
C TYR A 666 -18.13 15.68 -33.76
N GLU A 667 -18.81 15.41 -34.87
CA GLU A 667 -20.15 15.93 -35.10
C GLU A 667 -21.04 15.53 -33.93
N GLU A 668 -21.78 16.51 -33.40
CA GLU A 668 -22.74 16.37 -32.30
C GLU A 668 -23.77 15.24 -32.55
N LYS A 669 -23.94 14.87 -33.82
CA LYS A 669 -24.77 13.77 -34.31
C LYS A 669 -24.22 12.39 -33.92
N THR A 670 -22.90 12.17 -33.99
CA THR A 670 -22.26 10.88 -33.66
C THR A 670 -22.27 10.60 -32.15
N LEU A 671 -22.23 11.65 -31.33
CA LEU A 671 -22.43 11.57 -29.87
C LEU A 671 -23.89 11.24 -29.53
N LYS A 672 -24.88 11.81 -30.23
CA LYS A 672 -26.30 11.48 -30.04
C LYS A 672 -26.66 10.06 -30.48
N GLU A 673 -26.12 9.60 -31.60
CA GLU A 673 -26.34 8.24 -32.11
C GLU A 673 -25.67 7.17 -31.22
N ALA A 674 -24.52 7.48 -30.59
CA ALA A 674 -23.89 6.58 -29.62
C ALA A 674 -24.61 6.53 -28.26
N ILE A 675 -25.28 7.61 -27.86
CA ILE A 675 -26.08 7.67 -26.62
C ILE A 675 -27.43 6.93 -26.77
N GLN A 676 -27.98 6.86 -27.99
CA GLN A 676 -29.28 6.22 -28.22
C GLN A 676 -29.21 4.72 -28.52
N GLY A 677 -28.01 4.15 -28.73
CA GLY A 677 -27.85 2.76 -29.18
C GLY A 677 -28.34 2.59 -30.63
N PRO A 678 -28.04 1.44 -31.28
CA PRO A 678 -28.58 1.19 -32.62
C PRO A 678 -30.11 1.18 -32.54
N VAL A 679 -30.74 2.12 -33.23
CA VAL A 679 -32.19 2.06 -33.48
C VAL A 679 -32.38 0.87 -34.40
N ASP A 680 -33.12 -0.13 -33.92
CA ASP A 680 -33.52 -1.30 -34.68
C ASP A 680 -34.09 -0.88 -36.04
N ALA A 681 -33.59 -1.56 -37.08
CA ALA A 681 -34.31 -1.77 -38.32
C ALA A 681 -34.72 -3.25 -38.38
#